data_AF-A0A8J4WQB7-F1
#
_entry.id   AF-A0A8J4WQB7-F1
#
_cell.length_a   1.000
_cell.length_b   1.000
_cell.length_c   1.000
_cell.angle_alpha   90.00
_cell.angle_beta   90.00
_cell.angle_gamma   90.00
#
_symmetry.space_group_name_H-M   'P 1'
#
loop_
_entity.id
_entity.type
_entity.pdbx_description
1 polymer ?
#
loop_
_entity_poly.entity_id
_entity_poly.type
_entity_poly.pdbx_seq_one_letter_code
_entity_poly.pdbx_strand_id
1 'polypeptide(L)'
;MESYVCHGFETHRHQCIRRLNYDHVRCLRHQEFVFLRCAPLPSGPEFINSDLALYTWGNVRIVLNGDENDLVEVATDEKARQSVLEYVLLERAGLLHGQRVAALTTVYAYPRLSFINITKCFGDGFELINPRGFIDISNTSVRGCLGRAISMTVLNGDSTDPTTYGLSSTQILAIPKLPPQQGSLLPPPRPSPGQPVGTVASDLVRWPLEYYPFTGEKHLLGFVPMCAGEKTIEIVDRILVQYQYSWSGTHACTKIFRSIFPGRRLAWRFLAVRLYHDPFAKNSLEFYNGANFNTSYLIAEVTANILDNHSVPVGKRFTFVTSSIHDILGVHLHTSPASSQFGFIAEVITLPISPERTYPELNKQMRHRIEVCEFQANQGGGIHIQSVGENGPDLYLANLRVMENGLQLLNITGPPAVDIRVTNTFNLAITNSYFFRHSGHVIRARLYASQVTRGARMNITNNAIVRNRFGGALLVEGNYFNTLQAIRNYIAHNDCGQRDLVRIAGVLARPFAYNFIHDNRGAVLLNCSGEEQLSHGSRYEFNGFYKNEALNYTRRTTVFSDNSKNQFRDNYFKNTANSYELVVGNRSIIRTLPIQPGTNCPPADETCPHGWTLRLEFDACLCYRPDFLDARLNWWGDTVFAPSGHRKMDSVPQADGSRGSVAENRAQSFARSRIYDEDDDPYLIRVDYTMAYVDNSSVLGPGIHCPPTWEFNEFNCFYYFGIPMSYNEAHEFCLTEVGAILATSRSRIAWLTDQMSRWQHNYAWLNRYTWISRAWIYSEVPLLSQCPTTRNGWLEPYECEKRIPFFCQKGK
;
A
#
# COMPACT_ATOMS: atom_id res chain seq x y z
N MET A 1 -43.78 -18.09 8.50
CA MET A 1 -44.63 -16.88 8.54
C MET A 1 -44.09 -15.88 7.55
N GLU A 2 -44.95 -15.36 6.68
CA GLU A 2 -44.58 -14.48 5.57
C GLU A 2 -44.64 -13.02 6.03
N SER A 3 -43.50 -12.32 5.96
CA SER A 3 -43.45 -10.87 6.17
C SER A 3 -43.59 -10.15 4.84
N TYR A 4 -44.23 -8.99 4.85
CA TYR A 4 -44.53 -8.22 3.64
C TYR A 4 -44.01 -6.81 3.84
N VAL A 5 -43.33 -6.27 2.84
CA VAL A 5 -42.95 -4.86 2.78
C VAL A 5 -43.95 -4.18 1.87
N CYS A 6 -44.76 -3.28 2.44
CA CYS A 6 -45.77 -2.49 1.73
C CYS A 6 -45.32 -1.03 1.71
N HIS A 7 -45.53 -0.34 0.60
CA HIS A 7 -45.23 1.08 0.45
C HIS A 7 -46.36 1.99 0.95
N GLY A 8 -47.50 1.42 1.33
CA GLY A 8 -48.64 2.13 1.93
C GLY A 8 -49.71 2.56 0.93
N PHE A 9 -49.58 2.15 -0.34
CA PHE A 9 -50.53 2.44 -1.42
C PHE A 9 -51.29 1.19 -1.88
N GLU A 10 -50.88 0.01 -1.40
CA GLU A 10 -51.46 -1.28 -1.74
C GLU A 10 -52.81 -1.47 -1.03
N THR A 11 -53.83 -1.90 -1.78
CA THR A 11 -55.18 -2.12 -1.21
C THR A 11 -55.32 -3.48 -0.54
N HIS A 12 -54.45 -4.44 -0.89
CA HIS A 12 -54.49 -5.81 -0.39
C HIS A 12 -53.09 -6.34 -0.07
N ARG A 13 -52.95 -7.09 1.03
CA ARG A 13 -51.67 -7.62 1.56
C ARG A 13 -50.85 -8.46 0.56
N HIS A 14 -51.49 -9.15 -0.37
CA HIS A 14 -50.81 -9.98 -1.39
C HIS A 14 -50.07 -9.15 -2.45
N GLN A 15 -50.35 -7.84 -2.54
CA GLN A 15 -49.70 -6.91 -3.46
C GLN A 15 -48.38 -6.36 -2.90
N CYS A 16 -48.12 -6.57 -1.61
CA CYS A 16 -46.88 -6.19 -0.96
C CYS A 16 -45.75 -7.17 -1.28
N ILE A 17 -44.51 -6.68 -1.30
CA ILE A 17 -43.34 -7.50 -1.61
C ILE A 17 -43.11 -8.51 -0.48
N ARG A 18 -43.23 -9.80 -0.78
CA ARG A 18 -43.05 -10.89 0.19
C ARG A 18 -41.56 -11.04 0.54
N ARG A 19 -41.21 -10.80 1.80
CA ARG A 19 -39.91 -11.17 2.39
C ARG A 19 -40.07 -12.36 3.34
N LEU A 20 -39.23 -13.36 3.18
CA LEU A 20 -39.02 -14.38 4.20
C LEU A 20 -38.00 -13.84 5.20
N ASN A 21 -38.49 -13.29 6.31
CA ASN A 21 -37.67 -13.00 7.49
C ASN A 21 -38.33 -13.60 8.72
N TYR A 22 -37.54 -14.34 9.49
CA TYR A 22 -37.94 -14.85 10.79
C TYR A 22 -38.02 -13.69 11.80
N ASP A 23 -39.24 -13.46 12.31
CA ASP A 23 -39.52 -12.93 13.66
C ASP A 23 -39.06 -11.51 14.05
N HIS A 24 -39.21 -10.52 13.15
CA HIS A 24 -38.95 -9.09 13.41
C HIS A 24 -39.72 -8.49 14.62
N VAL A 25 -40.93 -9.00 14.92
CA VAL A 25 -41.80 -8.43 15.97
C VAL A 25 -41.35 -8.80 17.39
N ARG A 26 -40.66 -9.95 17.56
CA ARG A 26 -40.03 -10.31 18.84
C ARG A 26 -38.75 -9.53 19.09
N CYS A 27 -37.94 -9.28 18.05
CA CYS A 27 -36.72 -8.46 18.16
C CYS A 27 -37.04 -7.00 18.52
N LEU A 28 -38.12 -6.44 17.98
CA LEU A 28 -38.59 -5.08 18.33
C LEU A 28 -39.12 -4.94 19.76
N ARG A 29 -39.49 -6.03 20.45
CA ARG A 29 -39.94 -6.00 21.87
C ARG A 29 -38.77 -6.04 22.86
N HIS A 30 -37.56 -6.33 22.40
CA HIS A 30 -36.34 -6.40 23.21
C HIS A 30 -35.22 -5.59 22.53
N GLN A 31 -35.50 -4.32 22.24
CA GLN A 31 -34.63 -3.41 21.48
C GLN A 31 -33.22 -3.24 22.09
N GLU A 32 -33.02 -3.68 23.33
CA GLU A 32 -31.75 -3.60 24.06
C GLU A 32 -30.83 -4.82 23.81
N PHE A 33 -31.31 -5.90 23.19
CA PHE A 33 -30.52 -7.14 23.05
C PHE A 33 -30.69 -7.81 21.68
N VAL A 34 -29.55 -8.15 21.05
CA VAL A 34 -29.48 -9.03 19.88
C VAL A 34 -29.35 -10.48 20.38
N PHE A 35 -30.35 -11.31 20.09
CA PHE A 35 -30.30 -12.73 20.44
C PHE A 35 -29.52 -13.51 19.37
N LEU A 36 -28.29 -13.91 19.67
CA LEU A 36 -27.53 -14.87 18.89
C LEU A 36 -27.95 -16.29 19.30
N ARG A 37 -28.56 -17.05 18.38
CA ARG A 37 -28.86 -18.46 18.60
C ARG A 37 -27.61 -19.29 18.31
N CYS A 38 -26.89 -19.68 19.36
CA CYS A 38 -25.86 -20.72 19.24
C CYS A 38 -26.56 -22.07 18.99
N ALA A 39 -26.44 -22.62 17.79
CA ALA A 39 -26.86 -23.99 17.51
C ALA A 39 -25.73 -24.96 17.90
N PRO A 40 -26.01 -26.09 18.56
CA PRO A 40 -25.00 -27.12 18.78
C PRO A 40 -24.51 -27.65 17.43
N LEU A 41 -23.19 -27.81 17.28
CA LEU A 41 -22.63 -28.51 16.11
C LEU A 41 -23.15 -29.95 16.12
N PRO A 42 -23.66 -30.48 15.00
CA PRO A 42 -23.97 -31.90 14.90
C PRO A 42 -22.65 -32.69 14.99
N SER A 43 -22.50 -33.50 16.03
CA SER A 43 -21.39 -34.43 16.20
C SER A 43 -21.77 -35.78 15.56
N GLY A 44 -21.26 -36.05 14.36
CA GLY A 44 -21.44 -37.34 13.68
C GLY A 44 -20.34 -37.64 12.66
N PRO A 45 -19.96 -38.91 12.42
CA PRO A 45 -18.84 -39.28 11.54
C PRO A 45 -19.18 -39.29 10.05
N GLU A 46 -20.39 -38.90 9.65
CA GLU A 46 -20.82 -38.86 8.25
C GLU A 46 -21.20 -37.43 7.83
N PHE A 47 -20.18 -36.59 7.60
CA PHE A 47 -20.38 -35.31 6.92
C PHE A 47 -19.86 -35.40 5.49
N ILE A 48 -20.78 -35.57 4.54
CA ILE A 48 -20.50 -35.53 3.10
C ILE A 48 -20.39 -34.05 2.68
N ASN A 49 -19.44 -33.73 1.79
CA ASN A 49 -19.20 -32.38 1.23
C ASN A 49 -20.45 -31.70 0.61
N SER A 50 -21.57 -32.40 0.44
CA SER A 50 -22.85 -31.88 -0.05
C SER A 50 -23.60 -30.99 0.96
N ASP A 51 -23.26 -31.03 2.25
CA ASP A 51 -24.01 -30.32 3.30
C ASP A 51 -23.43 -28.94 3.65
N LEU A 52 -22.41 -28.47 2.94
CA LEU A 52 -21.75 -27.19 3.23
C LEU A 52 -22.74 -26.01 3.20
N ALA A 53 -23.74 -26.05 2.31
CA ALA A 53 -24.77 -25.01 2.17
C ALA A 53 -25.86 -25.05 3.26
N LEU A 54 -26.06 -26.17 3.94
CA LEU A 54 -27.09 -26.32 4.99
C LEU A 54 -26.67 -25.67 6.32
N TYR A 55 -25.37 -25.50 6.54
CA TYR A 55 -24.79 -24.93 7.77
C TYR A 55 -24.16 -23.55 7.57
N THR A 56 -24.30 -22.97 6.37
CA THR A 56 -23.88 -21.60 6.10
C THR A 56 -24.95 -20.61 6.50
N TRP A 57 -24.52 -19.49 7.07
CA TRP A 57 -25.38 -18.39 7.44
C TRP A 57 -24.83 -17.07 6.89
N GLY A 58 -25.62 -16.00 7.01
CA GLY A 58 -25.33 -14.67 6.47
C GLY A 58 -24.08 -14.03 7.10
N ASN A 59 -24.28 -13.06 7.98
CA ASN A 59 -23.18 -12.34 8.63
C ASN A 59 -23.63 -11.62 9.90
N VAL A 60 -22.66 -11.12 10.67
CA VAL A 60 -22.90 -10.11 11.71
C VAL A 60 -22.67 -8.74 11.09
N ARG A 61 -23.58 -7.80 11.37
CA ARG A 61 -23.45 -6.42 10.91
C ARG A 61 -23.58 -5.43 12.05
N ILE A 62 -22.65 -4.49 12.12
CA ILE A 62 -22.65 -3.38 13.08
C ILE A 62 -22.75 -2.08 12.29
N VAL A 63 -23.89 -1.40 12.41
CA VAL A 63 -24.17 -0.16 11.67
C VAL A 63 -24.41 0.96 12.67
N LEU A 64 -23.78 2.10 12.45
CA LEU A 64 -24.13 3.34 13.13
C LEU A 64 -25.08 4.12 12.21
N ASN A 65 -26.31 4.41 12.70
CA ASN A 65 -27.29 5.15 11.91
C ASN A 65 -26.80 6.60 11.73
N GLY A 66 -26.76 7.06 10.49
CA GLY A 66 -26.00 8.22 10.06
C GLY A 66 -26.69 9.57 10.16
N ASP A 67 -27.61 9.80 11.12
CA ASP A 67 -28.15 11.15 11.31
C ASP A 67 -27.05 12.04 11.92
N GLU A 68 -26.53 12.97 11.10
CA GLU A 68 -25.44 13.88 11.49
C GLU A 68 -25.76 14.74 12.72
N ASN A 69 -27.03 14.90 13.08
CA ASN A 69 -27.45 15.63 14.28
C ASN A 69 -27.13 14.87 15.58
N ASP A 70 -27.16 13.53 15.61
CA ASP A 70 -26.75 12.75 16.79
C ASP A 70 -25.21 12.68 16.93
N LEU A 71 -24.48 13.03 15.86
CA LEU A 71 -23.03 12.85 15.75
C LEU A 71 -22.23 14.03 16.30
N VAL A 72 -22.83 15.22 16.40
CA VAL A 72 -22.21 16.39 17.07
C VAL A 72 -22.20 16.19 18.59
N GLU A 73 -23.24 15.56 19.15
CA GLU A 73 -23.29 15.22 20.58
C GLU A 73 -22.35 14.06 20.93
N VAL A 74 -22.26 13.01 20.09
CA VAL A 74 -21.32 11.88 20.34
C VAL A 74 -19.84 12.30 20.24
N ALA A 75 -19.50 13.26 19.39
CA ALA A 75 -18.11 13.73 19.23
C ALA A 75 -17.61 14.60 20.40
N THR A 76 -18.52 15.13 21.22
CA THR A 76 -18.23 15.98 22.38
C THR A 76 -18.22 15.21 23.70
N ASP A 77 -18.85 14.03 23.76
CA ASP A 77 -18.78 13.17 24.94
C ASP A 77 -17.58 12.20 24.84
N GLU A 78 -16.47 12.53 25.51
CA GLU A 78 -15.35 11.60 25.76
C GLU A 78 -15.79 10.29 26.46
N LYS A 79 -17.05 10.21 26.92
CA LYS A 79 -17.65 9.02 27.54
C LYS A 79 -18.50 8.15 26.60
N ALA A 80 -18.66 8.50 25.31
CA ALA A 80 -19.34 7.61 24.36
C ALA A 80 -18.54 6.31 24.21
N ARG A 81 -18.98 5.26 24.91
CA ARG A 81 -18.29 3.98 24.96
C ARG A 81 -18.25 3.37 23.56
N GLN A 82 -17.04 3.20 23.02
CA GLN A 82 -16.81 2.41 21.81
C GLN A 82 -17.46 1.03 21.99
N SER A 83 -18.24 0.57 20.99
CA SER A 83 -18.77 -0.80 21.02
C SER A 83 -17.61 -1.80 21.05
N VAL A 84 -17.75 -2.89 21.81
CA VAL A 84 -16.69 -3.87 22.02
C VAL A 84 -17.20 -5.24 21.61
N LEU A 85 -16.43 -5.96 20.78
CA LEU A 85 -16.70 -7.34 20.41
C LEU A 85 -15.45 -8.18 20.70
N GLU A 86 -15.56 -9.07 21.70
CA GLU A 86 -14.45 -9.89 22.17
C GLU A 86 -14.84 -11.35 22.38
N TYR A 87 -13.88 -12.26 22.20
CA TYR A 87 -14.04 -13.71 22.44
C TYR A 87 -15.15 -14.35 21.59
N VAL A 88 -15.12 -14.11 20.27
CA VAL A 88 -16.17 -14.57 19.35
C VAL A 88 -15.60 -15.57 18.34
N LEU A 89 -16.32 -16.67 18.12
CA LEU A 89 -16.06 -17.62 17.04
C LEU A 89 -17.14 -17.49 15.95
N LEU A 90 -16.72 -17.19 14.72
CA LEU A 90 -17.56 -17.16 13.53
C LEU A 90 -17.12 -18.30 12.59
N GLU A 91 -17.88 -19.37 12.49
CA GLU A 91 -17.62 -20.47 11.54
C GLU A 91 -18.68 -20.47 10.43
N ARG A 92 -18.26 -20.74 9.18
CA ARG A 92 -19.15 -20.92 8.00
C ARG A 92 -20.12 -19.76 7.73
N ALA A 93 -19.71 -18.54 8.07
CA ALA A 93 -20.44 -17.33 7.70
C ALA A 93 -20.13 -16.89 6.26
N GLY A 94 -20.88 -15.92 5.75
CA GLY A 94 -20.59 -15.20 4.52
C GLY A 94 -21.46 -15.55 3.32
N LEU A 95 -22.63 -16.17 3.53
CA LEU A 95 -23.58 -16.47 2.45
C LEU A 95 -25.00 -16.01 2.84
N LEU A 96 -25.45 -14.92 2.21
CA LEU A 96 -26.77 -14.34 2.44
C LEU A 96 -27.57 -14.35 1.13
N HIS A 97 -28.70 -15.07 1.09
CA HIS A 97 -29.57 -15.17 -0.09
C HIS A 97 -28.84 -15.58 -1.39
N GLY A 98 -27.85 -16.47 -1.29
CA GLY A 98 -27.04 -16.93 -2.43
C GLY A 98 -25.96 -15.94 -2.87
N GLN A 99 -25.81 -14.81 -2.18
CA GLN A 99 -24.75 -13.83 -2.41
C GLN A 99 -23.66 -13.95 -1.33
N ARG A 100 -22.41 -13.83 -1.76
CA ARG A 100 -21.27 -13.79 -0.84
C ARG A 100 -21.25 -12.45 -0.13
N VAL A 101 -21.10 -12.48 1.19
CA VAL A 101 -20.97 -11.32 2.07
C VAL A 101 -19.82 -11.57 3.06
N ALA A 102 -19.25 -10.52 3.64
CA ALA A 102 -18.23 -10.70 4.68
C ALA A 102 -18.82 -11.32 5.95
N ALA A 103 -18.03 -12.06 6.73
CA ALA A 103 -18.50 -12.70 7.97
C ALA A 103 -18.86 -11.66 9.06
N LEU A 104 -18.07 -10.58 9.17
CA LEU A 104 -18.37 -9.41 9.98
C LEU A 104 -18.27 -8.14 9.12
N THR A 105 -19.36 -7.39 9.03
CA THR A 105 -19.40 -6.11 8.31
C THR A 105 -19.66 -4.95 9.29
N THR A 106 -18.86 -3.89 9.23
CA THR A 106 -19.16 -2.62 9.92
C THR A 106 -19.42 -1.52 8.91
N VAL A 107 -20.41 -0.66 9.18
CA VAL A 107 -20.74 0.50 8.34
C VAL A 107 -20.87 1.72 9.22
N TYR A 108 -19.99 2.71 9.03
CA TYR A 108 -19.81 3.91 9.89
C TYR A 108 -19.41 3.64 11.35
N ALA A 109 -19.70 2.45 11.87
CA ALA A 109 -19.35 2.01 13.21
C ALA A 109 -17.85 1.67 13.32
N TYR A 110 -17.30 1.91 14.50
CA TYR A 110 -15.89 1.71 14.82
C TYR A 110 -15.72 0.89 16.11
N PRO A 111 -16.17 -0.38 16.16
CA PRO A 111 -16.03 -1.20 17.36
C PRO A 111 -14.55 -1.58 17.63
N ARG A 112 -14.23 -1.83 18.90
CA ARG A 112 -12.99 -2.51 19.29
C ARG A 112 -13.19 -4.01 19.10
N LEU A 113 -12.31 -4.64 18.33
CA LEU A 113 -12.40 -6.05 17.96
C LEU A 113 -11.18 -6.80 18.53
N SER A 114 -11.40 -7.75 19.44
CA SER A 114 -10.29 -8.55 19.98
C SER A 114 -10.66 -10.00 20.22
N PHE A 115 -9.70 -10.93 20.15
CA PHE A 115 -9.95 -12.37 20.39
C PHE A 115 -11.08 -12.95 19.52
N ILE A 116 -11.15 -12.56 18.23
CA ILE A 116 -12.13 -13.09 17.29
C ILE A 116 -11.47 -14.20 16.44
N ASN A 117 -12.18 -15.30 16.23
CA ASN A 117 -11.76 -16.38 15.35
C ASN A 117 -12.79 -16.57 14.24
N ILE A 118 -12.40 -16.31 13.00
CA ILE A 118 -13.25 -16.50 11.81
C ILE A 118 -12.72 -17.67 11.01
N THR A 119 -13.54 -18.69 10.77
CA THR A 119 -13.12 -19.89 10.05
C THR A 119 -14.09 -20.28 8.93
N LYS A 120 -13.53 -20.76 7.81
CA LYS A 120 -14.28 -21.33 6.67
C LYS A 120 -15.38 -20.39 6.13
N CYS A 121 -15.08 -19.11 5.96
CA CYS A 121 -16.07 -18.14 5.50
C CYS A 121 -16.15 -18.03 3.96
N PHE A 122 -17.32 -17.69 3.42
CA PHE A 122 -17.56 -17.65 1.97
C PHE A 122 -17.24 -16.30 1.31
N GLY A 123 -17.23 -15.21 2.08
CA GLY A 123 -16.77 -13.89 1.65
C GLY A 123 -15.48 -13.50 2.37
N ASP A 124 -15.33 -12.20 2.61
CA ASP A 124 -14.23 -11.65 3.40
C ASP A 124 -14.43 -11.94 4.90
N GLY A 125 -13.36 -11.99 5.69
CA GLY A 125 -13.47 -12.16 7.15
C GLY A 125 -14.08 -10.92 7.80
N PHE A 126 -13.39 -9.80 7.66
CA PHE A 126 -13.84 -8.47 8.09
C PHE A 126 -14.05 -7.54 6.89
N GLU A 127 -15.16 -6.83 6.88
CA GLU A 127 -15.42 -5.73 5.94
C GLU A 127 -15.78 -4.46 6.70
N LEU A 128 -14.90 -3.47 6.66
CA LEU A 128 -15.03 -2.21 7.38
C LEU A 128 -15.30 -1.09 6.37
N ILE A 129 -16.51 -0.55 6.42
CA ILE A 129 -17.00 0.45 5.47
C ILE A 129 -17.10 1.80 6.16
N ASN A 130 -16.23 2.71 5.74
CA ASN A 130 -16.16 4.11 6.15
C ASN A 130 -16.26 4.34 7.68
N PRO A 131 -15.36 3.72 8.49
CA PRO A 131 -15.38 3.87 9.94
C PRO A 131 -15.16 5.33 10.35
N ARG A 132 -16.04 5.88 11.20
CA ARG A 132 -15.94 7.29 11.66
C ARG A 132 -15.05 7.47 12.91
N GLY A 133 -14.21 6.49 13.23
CA GLY A 133 -13.40 6.48 14.43
C GLY A 133 -12.24 5.48 14.39
N PHE A 134 -11.52 5.37 15.50
CA PHE A 134 -10.39 4.45 15.64
C PHE A 134 -10.84 2.99 15.55
N ILE A 135 -10.19 2.21 14.68
CA ILE A 135 -10.40 0.77 14.58
C ILE A 135 -9.20 0.09 15.23
N ASP A 136 -9.48 -0.81 16.17
CA ASP A 136 -8.49 -1.66 16.81
C ASP A 136 -8.87 -3.12 16.59
N ILE A 137 -8.03 -3.86 15.88
CA ILE A 137 -8.16 -5.31 15.72
C ILE A 137 -6.93 -5.93 16.36
N SER A 138 -7.15 -6.71 17.41
CA SER A 138 -6.06 -7.37 18.15
C SER A 138 -6.34 -8.84 18.44
N ASN A 139 -5.29 -9.65 18.56
CA ASN A 139 -5.38 -11.06 18.97
C ASN A 139 -6.42 -11.87 18.20
N THR A 140 -6.55 -11.63 16.89
CA THR A 140 -7.63 -12.16 16.05
C THR A 140 -7.08 -13.09 14.97
N SER A 141 -7.85 -14.11 14.58
CA SER A 141 -7.47 -15.02 13.50
C SER A 141 -8.56 -15.19 12.45
N VAL A 142 -8.16 -15.24 11.18
CA VAL A 142 -9.06 -15.49 10.03
C VAL A 142 -8.46 -16.59 9.18
N ARG A 143 -9.19 -17.72 9.06
CA ARG A 143 -8.66 -18.94 8.43
C ARG A 143 -9.61 -19.56 7.42
N GLY A 144 -9.09 -19.90 6.24
CA GLY A 144 -9.81 -20.70 5.25
C GLY A 144 -11.00 -19.99 4.61
N CYS A 145 -10.98 -18.67 4.49
CA CYS A 145 -12.03 -17.92 3.81
C CYS A 145 -11.81 -17.86 2.29
N LEU A 146 -12.90 -17.82 1.52
CA LEU A 146 -12.81 -17.65 0.06
C LEU A 146 -12.48 -16.20 -0.34
N GLY A 147 -12.82 -15.22 0.50
CA GLY A 147 -12.45 -13.83 0.34
C GLY A 147 -11.12 -13.47 1.02
N ARG A 148 -10.94 -12.19 1.30
CA ARG A 148 -9.81 -11.61 2.03
C ARG A 148 -9.97 -11.82 3.53
N ALA A 149 -8.88 -11.71 4.29
CA ALA A 149 -8.98 -11.70 5.73
C ALA A 149 -9.63 -10.40 6.25
N ILE A 150 -9.15 -9.25 5.77
CA ILE A 150 -9.66 -7.92 6.14
C ILE A 150 -9.78 -7.07 4.89
N SER A 151 -10.93 -6.42 4.72
CA SER A 151 -11.18 -5.38 3.71
C SER A 151 -11.64 -4.11 4.41
N MET A 152 -10.98 -2.98 4.15
CA MET A 152 -11.32 -1.69 4.72
C MET A 152 -11.37 -0.64 3.62
N THR A 153 -12.49 0.08 3.55
CA THR A 153 -12.69 1.17 2.59
C THR A 153 -13.04 2.44 3.32
N VAL A 154 -12.22 3.47 3.17
CA VAL A 154 -12.42 4.81 3.75
C VAL A 154 -12.77 5.79 2.63
N LEU A 155 -13.89 6.51 2.80
CA LEU A 155 -14.48 7.38 1.79
C LEU A 155 -14.56 8.80 2.33
N ASN A 156 -13.43 9.49 2.34
CA ASN A 156 -13.31 10.84 2.87
C ASN A 156 -13.66 11.88 1.79
N GLY A 157 -14.30 12.96 2.21
CA GLY A 157 -14.61 14.09 1.32
C GLY A 157 -13.36 14.91 1.00
N ASP A 158 -13.51 15.85 0.08
CA ASP A 158 -12.51 16.92 -0.17
C ASP A 158 -13.14 18.25 0.25
N SER A 159 -12.49 18.96 1.18
CA SER A 159 -12.89 20.30 1.61
C SER A 159 -12.00 21.39 1.02
N THR A 160 -10.99 21.03 0.23
CA THR A 160 -9.96 21.95 -0.30
C THR A 160 -10.30 22.61 -1.62
N ASP A 161 -11.55 22.55 -2.10
CA ASP A 161 -11.92 23.47 -3.17
C ASP A 161 -11.80 24.92 -2.63
N PRO A 162 -11.04 25.82 -3.28
CA PRO A 162 -11.01 27.23 -2.87
C PRO A 162 -12.40 27.90 -2.95
N THR A 163 -13.38 27.25 -3.60
CA THR A 163 -14.78 27.66 -3.58
C THR A 163 -15.60 27.08 -2.40
N THR A 164 -15.05 26.14 -1.62
CA THR A 164 -15.66 25.56 -0.40
C THR A 164 -15.31 26.27 0.90
N TYR A 165 -14.17 26.95 0.97
CA TYR A 165 -13.89 27.84 2.09
C TYR A 165 -14.64 29.15 1.86
N GLY A 166 -15.74 29.33 2.58
CA GLY A 166 -16.32 30.66 2.73
C GLY A 166 -15.22 31.58 3.25
N LEU A 167 -14.89 32.63 2.50
CA LEU A 167 -14.00 33.70 2.96
C LEU A 167 -14.56 34.24 4.28
N SER A 168 -14.05 33.76 5.42
CA SER A 168 -14.21 34.49 6.67
C SER A 168 -13.42 35.79 6.49
N SER A 169 -14.11 36.91 6.51
CA SER A 169 -13.58 38.24 6.22
C SER A 169 -12.59 38.79 7.27
N THR A 170 -11.79 37.95 7.93
CA THR A 170 -10.93 38.36 9.06
C THR A 170 -9.53 37.74 9.09
N GLN A 171 -9.04 37.12 8.02
CA GLN A 171 -7.60 36.88 7.84
C GLN A 171 -7.17 37.14 6.40
N ILE A 172 -7.12 38.42 6.03
CA ILE A 172 -6.21 38.88 4.99
C ILE A 172 -4.81 38.74 5.59
N LEU A 173 -4.16 37.59 5.38
CA LEU A 173 -2.70 37.53 5.45
C LEU A 173 -2.19 38.52 4.42
N ALA A 174 -1.52 39.56 4.90
CA ALA A 174 -0.91 40.58 4.06
C ALA A 174 -0.03 39.89 3.01
N ILE A 175 -0.46 39.94 1.75
CA ILE A 175 0.40 39.63 0.62
C ILE A 175 1.59 40.60 0.72
N PRO A 176 2.84 40.11 0.85
CA PRO A 176 3.98 40.98 0.70
C PRO A 176 3.89 41.56 -0.72
N LYS A 177 3.70 42.87 -0.83
CA LYS A 177 3.86 43.57 -2.11
C LYS A 177 5.31 43.39 -2.54
N LEU A 178 5.57 42.38 -3.37
CA LEU A 178 6.78 42.32 -4.18
C LEU A 178 6.84 43.62 -5.01
N PRO A 179 8.01 44.28 -5.09
CA PRO A 179 8.15 45.45 -5.95
C PRO A 179 7.90 45.05 -7.41
N PRO A 180 7.39 45.98 -8.24
CA PRO A 180 7.11 45.70 -9.64
C PRO A 180 8.43 45.37 -10.35
N GLN A 181 8.59 44.11 -10.76
CA GLN A 181 9.66 43.75 -11.69
C GLN A 181 9.33 44.36 -13.06
N GLN A 182 10.28 45.13 -13.56
CA GLN A 182 10.31 45.66 -14.92
C GLN A 182 10.17 44.51 -15.92
N GLY A 183 9.33 44.70 -16.93
CA GLY A 183 9.01 43.70 -17.95
C GLY A 183 10.24 43.19 -18.69
N SER A 184 10.44 41.87 -18.65
CA SER A 184 11.25 41.15 -19.63
C SER A 184 10.36 40.78 -20.81
N LEU A 185 10.78 41.19 -22.01
CA LEU A 185 10.12 41.01 -23.31
C LEU A 185 10.25 39.58 -23.87
N LEU A 186 10.22 38.55 -23.03
CA LEU A 186 10.29 37.16 -23.49
C LEU A 186 8.94 36.46 -23.26
N PRO A 187 8.31 35.89 -24.30
CA PRO A 187 7.09 35.12 -24.11
C PRO A 187 7.40 33.89 -23.23
N PRO A 188 6.49 33.48 -22.32
CA PRO A 188 6.69 32.25 -21.56
C PRO A 188 6.86 31.08 -22.54
N PRO A 189 7.86 30.20 -22.34
CA PRO A 189 8.06 29.08 -23.24
C PRO A 189 6.82 28.19 -23.25
N ARG A 190 6.25 27.99 -24.44
CA ARG A 190 5.27 26.92 -24.67
C ARG A 190 5.96 25.57 -24.38
N PRO A 191 5.32 24.66 -23.64
CA PRO A 191 5.81 23.29 -23.52
C PRO A 191 5.75 22.61 -24.90
N SER A 192 6.87 22.03 -25.34
CA SER A 192 6.92 21.18 -26.54
C SER A 192 6.39 19.77 -26.26
N PRO A 193 5.82 19.10 -27.28
CA PRO A 193 5.03 17.88 -27.14
C PRO A 193 5.94 16.65 -27.13
N GLY A 194 5.74 15.74 -26.17
CA GLY A 194 6.55 14.51 -26.13
C GLY A 194 6.54 13.69 -24.85
N GLN A 195 5.58 13.85 -23.96
CA GLN A 195 5.11 12.84 -23.00
C GLN A 195 3.75 13.34 -22.50
N PRO A 196 2.71 12.50 -22.37
CA PRO A 196 1.50 12.94 -21.70
C PRO A 196 1.95 13.40 -20.33
N VAL A 197 1.77 14.70 -20.08
CA VAL A 197 2.02 15.35 -18.80
C VAL A 197 1.50 14.39 -17.74
N GLY A 198 2.44 13.72 -17.06
CA GLY A 198 2.12 12.92 -15.90
C GLY A 198 1.27 13.84 -15.04
N THR A 199 0.03 13.42 -14.80
CA THR A 199 -0.95 14.16 -14.00
C THR A 199 -0.23 14.92 -12.91
N VAL A 200 -0.39 16.26 -12.89
CA VAL A 200 0.20 17.11 -11.86
C VAL A 200 -0.05 16.42 -10.52
N ALA A 201 0.95 16.29 -9.66
CA ALA A 201 0.83 15.46 -8.46
C ALA A 201 -0.39 15.81 -7.57
N SER A 202 -0.94 17.03 -7.69
CA SER A 202 -2.22 17.45 -7.10
C SER A 202 -3.45 16.73 -7.64
N ASP A 203 -3.46 16.32 -8.90
CA ASP A 203 -4.59 15.67 -9.59
C ASP A 203 -4.75 14.20 -9.19
N LEU A 204 -3.65 13.53 -8.80
CA LEU A 204 -3.64 12.12 -8.39
C LEU A 204 -4.37 11.87 -7.06
N VAL A 205 -4.38 12.86 -6.15
CA VAL A 205 -5.11 12.76 -4.87
C VAL A 205 -6.63 12.77 -5.09
N ARG A 206 -7.09 13.39 -6.17
CA ARG A 206 -8.52 13.49 -6.52
C ARG A 206 -9.02 12.36 -7.41
N TRP A 207 -8.19 11.36 -7.68
CA TRP A 207 -8.58 10.20 -8.49
C TRP A 207 -9.54 9.27 -7.73
N PRO A 208 -10.72 8.96 -8.30
CA PRO A 208 -11.59 7.94 -7.75
C PRO A 208 -11.00 6.54 -7.91
N LEU A 209 -11.60 5.56 -7.23
CA LEU A 209 -11.36 4.15 -7.54
C LEU A 209 -11.93 3.80 -8.92
N GLU A 210 -11.15 3.10 -9.73
CA GLU A 210 -11.51 2.65 -11.08
C GLU A 210 -12.40 1.39 -11.07
N TYR A 211 -12.95 1.02 -9.92
CA TYR A 211 -13.81 -0.14 -9.73
C TYR A 211 -14.78 0.10 -8.58
N TYR A 212 -15.89 -0.63 -8.59
CA TYR A 212 -16.82 -0.64 -7.47
C TYR A 212 -16.26 -1.50 -6.33
N PRO A 213 -16.05 -0.93 -5.12
CA PRO A 213 -15.26 -1.59 -4.08
C PRO A 213 -15.98 -2.68 -3.29
N PHE A 214 -17.32 -2.72 -3.33
CA PHE A 214 -18.11 -3.63 -2.49
C PHE A 214 -18.66 -4.82 -3.29
N THR A 215 -18.67 -6.00 -2.67
CA THR A 215 -19.19 -7.22 -3.29
C THR A 215 -20.47 -7.68 -2.61
N GLY A 216 -21.49 -8.00 -3.41
CA GLY A 216 -22.66 -8.74 -2.92
C GLY A 216 -23.74 -7.90 -2.22
N GLU A 217 -23.60 -6.59 -2.06
CA GLU A 217 -24.60 -5.77 -1.36
C GLU A 217 -25.11 -4.56 -2.18
N LYS A 218 -26.39 -4.61 -2.57
CA LYS A 218 -27.06 -3.55 -3.36
C LYS A 218 -27.54 -2.36 -2.52
N HIS A 219 -27.73 -2.57 -1.22
CA HIS A 219 -28.31 -1.58 -0.30
C HIS A 219 -27.47 -1.51 0.98
N LEU A 220 -26.44 -0.67 0.98
CA LEU A 220 -25.66 -0.38 2.18
C LEU A 220 -26.40 0.66 3.02
N LEU A 221 -26.59 0.36 4.30
CA LEU A 221 -27.19 1.30 5.25
C LEU A 221 -26.34 2.58 5.34
N GLY A 222 -27.01 3.73 5.25
CA GLY A 222 -26.39 5.06 5.21
C GLY A 222 -25.72 5.43 3.87
N PHE A 223 -25.96 4.66 2.81
CA PHE A 223 -25.76 5.09 1.42
C PHE A 223 -27.12 5.25 0.74
N VAL A 224 -27.27 6.29 -0.07
CA VAL A 224 -28.46 6.50 -0.89
C VAL A 224 -28.35 5.67 -2.16
N PRO A 225 -29.27 4.72 -2.42
CA PRO A 225 -29.32 4.05 -3.70
C PRO A 225 -29.86 5.00 -4.77
N MET A 226 -29.16 5.13 -5.90
CA MET A 226 -29.58 6.01 -7.01
C MET A 226 -30.97 5.65 -7.56
N CYS A 227 -31.34 4.37 -7.53
CA CYS A 227 -32.62 3.83 -7.99
C CYS A 227 -33.62 3.56 -6.86
N ALA A 228 -33.45 4.16 -5.68
CA ALA A 228 -34.43 4.06 -4.61
C ALA A 228 -35.74 4.80 -4.96
N GLY A 229 -36.86 4.38 -4.33
CA GLY A 229 -38.19 4.95 -4.62
C GLY A 229 -38.38 6.40 -4.18
N GLU A 230 -37.63 6.86 -3.18
CA GLU A 230 -37.59 8.27 -2.82
C GLU A 230 -37.06 9.08 -4.01
N LYS A 231 -37.63 10.24 -4.33
CA LYS A 231 -37.18 11.05 -5.48
C LYS A 231 -36.36 12.28 -5.08
N THR A 232 -36.71 12.91 -3.98
CA THR A 232 -36.07 14.15 -3.48
C THR A 232 -35.31 13.85 -2.20
N ILE A 233 -34.09 14.37 -2.07
CA ILE A 233 -33.24 14.23 -0.89
C ILE A 233 -32.76 15.62 -0.49
N GLU A 234 -32.93 15.92 0.79
CA GLU A 234 -32.40 17.14 1.40
C GLU A 234 -31.00 16.88 1.93
N ILE A 235 -30.07 17.78 1.62
CA ILE A 235 -28.66 17.67 1.99
C ILE A 235 -28.31 18.83 2.92
N VAL A 236 -27.71 18.51 4.07
CA VAL A 236 -27.15 19.52 4.98
C VAL A 236 -25.75 19.92 4.53
N ASP A 237 -24.81 18.97 4.53
CA ASP A 237 -23.42 19.20 4.13
C ASP A 237 -22.93 18.14 3.14
N ARG A 238 -23.13 16.84 3.42
CA ARG A 238 -22.66 15.73 2.57
C ARG A 238 -23.57 14.50 2.66
N ILE A 239 -23.72 13.80 1.53
CA ILE A 239 -24.32 12.45 1.50
C ILE A 239 -23.60 11.56 0.50
N LEU A 240 -23.58 10.25 0.78
CA LEU A 240 -23.01 9.25 -0.14
C LEU A 240 -24.12 8.58 -0.95
N VAL A 241 -23.93 8.54 -2.26
CA VAL A 241 -24.84 7.94 -3.24
C VAL A 241 -24.14 6.75 -3.89
N GLN A 242 -24.87 5.65 -4.06
CA GLN A 242 -24.36 4.43 -4.68
C GLN A 242 -25.26 3.90 -5.78
N TYR A 243 -24.64 3.26 -6.76
CA TYR A 243 -25.30 2.45 -7.76
C TYR A 243 -24.42 1.27 -8.16
N GLN A 244 -25.01 0.09 -8.25
CA GLN A 244 -24.35 -1.13 -8.70
C GLN A 244 -25.17 -1.74 -9.84
N TYR A 245 -24.49 -2.12 -10.92
CA TYR A 245 -25.13 -2.77 -12.06
C TYR A 245 -25.70 -4.14 -11.70
N SER A 246 -26.70 -4.54 -12.46
CA SER A 246 -27.46 -5.77 -12.26
C SER A 246 -27.77 -6.40 -13.61
N TRP A 247 -27.86 -7.73 -13.66
CA TRP A 247 -28.38 -8.45 -14.82
C TRP A 247 -29.91 -8.34 -14.96
N SER A 248 -30.59 -7.71 -13.99
CA SER A 248 -32.05 -7.64 -13.88
C SER A 248 -32.71 -6.54 -14.74
N GLY A 249 -32.38 -6.48 -16.03
CA GLY A 249 -32.98 -5.52 -16.97
C GLY A 249 -32.33 -4.13 -16.93
N THR A 250 -32.76 -3.28 -17.87
CA THR A 250 -32.32 -1.89 -17.99
C THR A 250 -32.89 -1.06 -16.85
N HIS A 251 -32.07 -0.20 -16.24
CA HIS A 251 -32.49 0.71 -15.19
C HIS A 251 -32.39 2.16 -15.67
N ALA A 252 -33.51 2.89 -15.53
CA ALA A 252 -33.60 4.33 -15.76
C ALA A 252 -34.15 4.99 -14.48
N CYS A 253 -33.33 5.80 -13.81
CA CYS A 253 -33.61 6.30 -12.47
C CYS A 253 -33.29 7.79 -12.38
N THR A 254 -34.13 8.51 -11.64
CA THR A 254 -33.98 9.95 -11.45
C THR A 254 -33.97 10.29 -9.97
N LYS A 255 -32.98 11.06 -9.53
CA LYS A 255 -32.90 11.62 -8.17
C LYS A 255 -32.71 13.12 -8.22
N ILE A 256 -33.31 13.81 -7.27
CA ILE A 256 -33.18 15.25 -7.08
C ILE A 256 -32.58 15.47 -5.69
N PHE A 257 -31.48 16.21 -5.66
CA PHE A 257 -30.81 16.60 -4.44
C PHE A 257 -31.03 18.09 -4.21
N ARG A 258 -31.36 18.49 -2.98
CA ARG A 258 -31.66 19.87 -2.61
C ARG A 258 -30.89 20.26 -1.37
N SER A 259 -30.22 21.41 -1.38
CA SER A 259 -29.62 21.97 -0.16
C SER A 259 -30.72 22.44 0.79
N ILE A 260 -30.59 22.12 2.09
CA ILE A 260 -31.47 22.65 3.14
C ILE A 260 -31.30 24.17 3.27
N PHE A 261 -30.09 24.67 3.01
CA PHE A 261 -29.79 26.10 3.00
C PHE A 261 -29.98 26.66 1.58
N PRO A 262 -30.99 27.53 1.35
CA PRO A 262 -31.23 28.12 0.03
C PRO A 262 -30.02 28.89 -0.48
N GLY A 263 -29.74 28.78 -1.78
CA GLY A 263 -28.63 29.48 -2.42
C GLY A 263 -27.25 28.84 -2.26
N ARG A 264 -27.11 27.75 -1.49
CA ARG A 264 -25.88 26.93 -1.54
C ARG A 264 -25.88 26.04 -2.77
N ARG A 265 -24.77 26.05 -3.50
CA ARG A 265 -24.58 25.16 -4.66
C ARG A 265 -24.41 23.71 -4.20
N LEU A 266 -24.66 22.79 -5.10
CA LEU A 266 -24.39 21.37 -4.90
C LEU A 266 -23.26 20.93 -5.84
N ALA A 267 -22.37 20.08 -5.34
CA ALA A 267 -21.39 19.39 -6.15
C ALA A 267 -21.56 17.88 -6.05
N TRP A 268 -21.49 17.24 -7.20
CA TRP A 268 -21.36 15.80 -7.36
C TRP A 268 -19.89 15.44 -7.58
N ARG A 269 -19.38 14.49 -6.82
CA ARG A 269 -18.02 13.98 -7.01
C ARG A 269 -17.97 12.47 -6.93
N PHE A 270 -17.31 11.84 -7.89
CA PHE A 270 -17.07 10.40 -7.84
C PHE A 270 -15.95 10.06 -6.85
N LEU A 271 -16.20 9.08 -5.99
CA LEU A 271 -15.22 8.44 -5.12
C LEU A 271 -14.81 7.07 -5.66
N ALA A 272 -15.73 6.38 -6.33
CA ALA A 272 -15.47 5.17 -7.10
C ALA A 272 -16.34 5.18 -8.34
N VAL A 273 -15.81 4.89 -9.52
CA VAL A 273 -16.61 4.86 -10.75
C VAL A 273 -16.02 3.89 -11.77
N ARG A 274 -16.88 3.02 -12.29
CA ARG A 274 -16.62 2.20 -13.48
C ARG A 274 -17.94 1.93 -14.18
N LEU A 275 -18.21 2.67 -15.25
CA LEU A 275 -19.42 2.51 -16.05
C LEU A 275 -19.22 1.40 -17.09
N TYR A 276 -20.28 0.65 -17.37
CA TYR A 276 -20.25 -0.37 -18.42
C TYR A 276 -20.41 0.30 -19.80
N HIS A 277 -19.51 -0.02 -20.74
CA HIS A 277 -19.66 0.40 -22.13
C HIS A 277 -20.44 -0.67 -22.90
N ASP A 278 -21.61 -0.27 -23.41
CA ASP A 278 -22.48 -1.11 -24.22
C ASP A 278 -22.59 -0.47 -25.61
N PRO A 279 -22.30 -1.19 -26.70
CA PRO A 279 -22.37 -0.65 -28.06
C PRO A 279 -23.81 -0.42 -28.55
N PHE A 280 -24.81 -1.04 -27.91
CA PHE A 280 -26.21 -0.99 -28.35
C PHE A 280 -27.11 -0.14 -27.44
N ALA A 281 -26.76 0.00 -26.17
CA ALA A 281 -27.52 0.78 -25.21
C ALA A 281 -26.68 1.91 -24.60
N LYS A 282 -27.28 3.10 -24.53
CA LYS A 282 -26.64 4.25 -23.89
C LYS A 282 -26.46 3.95 -22.39
N ASN A 283 -25.23 3.97 -21.89
CA ASN A 283 -24.94 3.95 -20.46
C ASN A 283 -24.41 5.32 -20.06
N SER A 284 -25.25 6.13 -19.43
CA SER A 284 -24.94 7.53 -19.10
C SER A 284 -25.50 7.97 -17.77
N LEU A 285 -24.78 8.91 -17.15
CA LEU A 285 -25.23 9.69 -16.01
C LEU A 285 -25.29 11.16 -16.43
N GLU A 286 -26.48 11.75 -16.37
CA GLU A 286 -26.77 13.10 -16.81
C GLU A 286 -27.08 13.98 -15.59
N PHE A 287 -26.44 15.15 -15.54
CA PHE A 287 -26.54 16.11 -14.45
C PHE A 287 -27.26 17.38 -14.91
N TYR A 288 -28.21 17.89 -14.11
CA TYR A 288 -29.04 19.03 -14.44
C TYR A 288 -29.06 20.08 -13.32
N ASN A 289 -29.12 21.34 -13.72
CA ASN A 289 -29.46 22.44 -12.84
C ASN A 289 -30.97 22.41 -12.54
N GLY A 290 -31.34 22.19 -11.28
CA GLY A 290 -32.75 22.11 -10.90
C GLY A 290 -33.40 20.75 -11.16
N ALA A 291 -34.72 20.71 -11.02
CA ALA A 291 -35.54 19.51 -11.20
C ALA A 291 -36.03 19.29 -12.65
N ASN A 292 -35.63 20.15 -13.59
CA ASN A 292 -36.06 20.10 -14.98
C ASN A 292 -35.04 19.37 -15.85
N PHE A 293 -35.42 18.20 -16.37
CA PHE A 293 -34.57 17.33 -17.20
C PHE A 293 -34.63 17.74 -18.67
N ASN A 294 -34.35 19.01 -18.96
CA ASN A 294 -34.28 19.54 -20.32
C ASN A 294 -32.83 19.88 -20.69
N THR A 295 -32.51 19.87 -21.99
CA THR A 295 -31.15 20.13 -22.50
C THR A 295 -30.60 21.49 -22.09
N SER A 296 -31.46 22.50 -21.91
CA SER A 296 -31.06 23.84 -21.44
C SER A 296 -30.50 23.85 -20.01
N TYR A 297 -30.86 22.87 -19.18
CA TYR A 297 -30.41 22.76 -17.79
C TYR A 297 -29.28 21.74 -17.62
N LEU A 298 -28.86 21.06 -18.68
CA LEU A 298 -27.83 20.02 -18.64
C LEU A 298 -26.46 20.64 -18.27
N ILE A 299 -25.85 20.10 -17.22
CA ILE A 299 -24.49 20.45 -16.77
C ILE A 299 -23.47 19.58 -17.52
N ALA A 300 -23.68 18.27 -17.49
CA ALA A 300 -22.78 17.29 -18.09
C ALA A 300 -23.50 15.97 -18.35
N GLU A 301 -23.04 15.27 -19.38
CA GLU A 301 -23.35 13.86 -19.63
C GLU A 301 -22.07 13.05 -19.45
N VAL A 302 -22.09 12.06 -18.55
CA VAL A 302 -20.94 11.21 -18.24
C VAL A 302 -21.17 9.81 -18.80
N THR A 303 -20.24 9.36 -19.63
CA THR A 303 -20.20 8.01 -20.23
C THR A 303 -18.85 7.37 -19.94
N ALA A 304 -18.74 6.05 -20.15
CA ALA A 304 -17.48 5.32 -20.00
C ALA A 304 -16.32 5.96 -20.80
N ASN A 305 -16.59 6.35 -22.05
CA ASN A 305 -15.59 6.97 -22.93
C ASN A 305 -15.05 8.31 -22.41
N ILE A 306 -15.88 9.11 -21.73
CA ILE A 306 -15.46 10.40 -21.15
C ILE A 306 -14.57 10.16 -19.93
N LEU A 307 -14.90 9.16 -19.11
CA LEU A 307 -14.11 8.79 -17.93
C LEU A 307 -12.72 8.29 -18.33
N ASP A 308 -12.65 7.50 -19.41
CA ASP A 308 -11.41 6.95 -19.97
C ASP A 308 -10.59 7.99 -20.79
N ASN A 309 -11.14 9.18 -21.04
CA ASN A 309 -10.45 10.22 -21.81
C ASN A 309 -9.42 10.97 -20.96
N HIS A 310 -8.19 10.47 -20.95
CA HIS A 310 -7.07 11.06 -20.20
C HIS A 310 -6.67 12.49 -20.61
N SER A 311 -7.15 13.01 -21.76
CA SER A 311 -6.87 14.39 -22.19
C SER A 311 -7.63 15.44 -21.38
N VAL A 312 -8.73 15.06 -20.73
CA VAL A 312 -9.54 15.97 -19.90
C VAL A 312 -8.94 16.04 -18.49
N PRO A 313 -8.84 17.21 -17.85
CA PRO A 313 -8.38 17.31 -16.47
C PRO A 313 -9.28 16.52 -15.50
N VAL A 314 -8.67 15.93 -14.47
CA VAL A 314 -9.35 15.08 -13.46
C VAL A 314 -10.56 15.78 -12.85
N GLY A 315 -10.40 17.04 -12.43
CA GLY A 315 -11.47 17.80 -11.81
C GLY A 315 -12.70 17.97 -12.70
N LYS A 316 -12.52 18.06 -14.04
CA LYS A 316 -13.64 18.15 -14.99
C LYS A 316 -14.23 16.79 -15.37
N ARG A 317 -13.47 15.71 -15.20
CA ARG A 317 -13.92 14.34 -15.47
C ARG A 317 -14.79 13.76 -14.36
N PHE A 318 -14.48 14.10 -13.11
CA PHE A 318 -15.05 13.40 -11.95
C PHE A 318 -15.85 14.29 -10.99
N THR A 319 -15.83 15.61 -11.18
CA THR A 319 -16.55 16.57 -10.34
C THR A 319 -17.45 17.47 -11.18
N PHE A 320 -18.71 17.61 -10.77
CA PHE A 320 -19.74 18.41 -11.45
C PHE A 320 -20.43 19.32 -10.43
N VAL A 321 -20.59 20.60 -10.74
CA VAL A 321 -21.10 21.60 -9.80
C VAL A 321 -22.30 22.31 -10.40
N THR A 322 -23.33 22.57 -9.60
CA THR A 322 -24.46 23.41 -10.02
C THR A 322 -24.02 24.86 -10.23
N SER A 323 -24.77 25.58 -11.07
CA SER A 323 -24.57 27.02 -11.24
C SER A 323 -24.89 27.79 -9.96
N SER A 324 -24.36 29.01 -9.83
CA SER A 324 -24.44 29.85 -8.61
C SER A 324 -25.85 30.16 -8.10
N ILE A 325 -26.87 30.04 -8.94
CA ILE A 325 -28.27 30.34 -8.59
C ILE A 325 -29.07 29.08 -8.26
N HIS A 326 -28.51 27.88 -8.48
CA HIS A 326 -29.22 26.61 -8.30
C HIS A 326 -28.75 25.88 -7.04
N ASP A 327 -29.67 25.72 -6.10
CA ASP A 327 -29.57 24.94 -4.86
C ASP A 327 -30.07 23.49 -5.02
N ILE A 328 -30.46 23.12 -6.25
CA ILE A 328 -31.01 21.83 -6.63
C ILE A 328 -30.17 21.21 -7.75
N LEU A 329 -29.81 19.94 -7.57
CA LEU A 329 -29.10 19.11 -8.54
C LEU A 329 -30.00 17.94 -8.95
N GLY A 330 -30.40 17.91 -10.23
CA GLY A 330 -31.09 16.78 -10.83
C GLY A 330 -30.09 15.79 -11.41
N VAL A 331 -30.29 14.49 -11.14
CA VAL A 331 -29.43 13.41 -11.64
C VAL A 331 -30.29 12.36 -12.31
N HIS A 332 -29.99 12.05 -13.57
CA HIS A 332 -30.66 11.02 -14.35
C HIS A 332 -29.64 9.94 -14.74
N LEU A 333 -29.94 8.70 -14.39
CA LEU A 333 -29.13 7.53 -14.66
C LEU A 333 -29.84 6.65 -15.67
N HIS A 334 -29.16 6.29 -16.76
CA HIS A 334 -29.63 5.28 -17.71
C HIS A 334 -28.57 4.19 -17.89
N THR A 335 -28.95 2.94 -17.67
CA THR A 335 -28.01 1.80 -17.60
C THR A 335 -28.59 0.54 -18.20
N SER A 336 -27.78 -0.17 -18.99
CA SER A 336 -28.12 -1.51 -19.50
C SER A 336 -27.76 -2.62 -18.49
N PRO A 337 -28.26 -3.86 -18.67
CA PRO A 337 -27.91 -4.96 -17.79
C PRO A 337 -26.42 -5.28 -17.86
N ALA A 338 -25.74 -5.31 -16.72
CA ALA A 338 -24.32 -5.67 -16.66
C ALA A 338 -23.93 -6.33 -15.33
N SER A 339 -22.68 -6.78 -15.25
CA SER A 339 -22.09 -7.38 -14.05
C SER A 339 -22.04 -6.39 -12.89
N SER A 340 -22.21 -6.89 -11.66
CA SER A 340 -22.14 -6.11 -10.41
C SER A 340 -20.74 -5.55 -10.09
N GLN A 341 -19.73 -5.83 -10.92
CA GLN A 341 -18.40 -5.21 -10.84
C GLN A 341 -18.39 -3.77 -11.36
N PHE A 342 -19.39 -3.39 -12.17
CA PHE A 342 -19.60 -2.04 -12.64
C PHE A 342 -20.53 -1.29 -11.68
N GLY A 343 -20.33 0.02 -11.57
CA GLY A 343 -21.10 0.86 -10.67
C GLY A 343 -20.35 2.13 -10.29
N PHE A 344 -20.92 2.88 -9.36
CA PHE A 344 -20.27 4.04 -8.79
C PHE A 344 -20.67 4.28 -7.34
N ILE A 345 -19.78 4.98 -6.64
CA ILE A 345 -20.03 5.63 -5.37
C ILE A 345 -19.64 7.10 -5.57
N ALA A 346 -20.56 7.99 -5.23
CA ALA A 346 -20.37 9.41 -5.33
C ALA A 346 -20.74 10.10 -4.03
N GLU A 347 -20.16 11.26 -3.80
CA GLU A 347 -20.60 12.19 -2.77
C GLU A 347 -21.36 13.35 -3.41
N VAL A 348 -22.40 13.80 -2.71
CA VAL A 348 -23.09 15.05 -3.02
C VAL A 348 -22.89 15.99 -1.84
N ILE A 349 -22.27 17.14 -2.09
CA ILE A 349 -21.84 18.10 -1.07
C ILE A 349 -22.44 19.48 -1.31
N THR A 350 -22.72 20.24 -0.25
CA THR A 350 -23.11 21.65 -0.34
C THR A 350 -21.87 22.56 -0.37
N LEU A 351 -21.87 23.60 -1.20
CA LEU A 351 -20.78 24.57 -1.32
C LEU A 351 -21.27 25.99 -0.95
N PRO A 352 -20.56 26.73 -0.07
CA PRO A 352 -19.45 26.27 0.76
C PRO A 352 -19.91 25.30 1.86
N ILE A 353 -19.00 24.49 2.37
CA ILE A 353 -19.27 23.59 3.50
C ILE A 353 -19.46 24.45 4.76
N SER A 354 -20.38 24.07 5.65
CA SER A 354 -20.61 24.83 6.88
C SER A 354 -19.32 24.92 7.73
N PRO A 355 -18.81 26.12 8.08
CA PRO A 355 -17.50 26.28 8.72
C PRO A 355 -17.40 25.63 10.12
N GLU A 356 -18.49 25.60 10.89
CA GLU A 356 -18.59 24.90 12.19
C GLU A 356 -18.61 23.37 12.06
N ARG A 357 -18.88 22.87 10.85
CA ARG A 357 -18.88 21.45 10.48
C ARG A 357 -17.78 21.16 9.45
N THR A 358 -16.72 21.96 9.44
CA THR A 358 -15.46 21.55 8.83
C THR A 358 -15.15 20.18 9.41
N TYR A 359 -15.15 19.17 8.53
CA TYR A 359 -15.26 17.77 8.89
C TYR A 359 -14.51 17.47 10.20
N PRO A 360 -15.14 16.86 11.23
CA PRO A 360 -14.42 16.40 12.42
C PRO A 360 -13.21 15.50 12.08
N GLU A 361 -13.23 14.95 10.87
CA GLU A 361 -12.21 14.12 10.23
C GLU A 361 -10.98 14.89 9.70
N LEU A 362 -11.07 16.21 9.47
CA LEU A 362 -9.90 17.01 9.03
C LEU A 362 -8.93 17.32 10.19
N ASN A 363 -9.42 17.36 11.44
CA ASN A 363 -8.62 17.72 12.61
C ASN A 363 -8.29 16.55 13.55
N LYS A 364 -9.00 15.41 13.48
CA LYS A 364 -8.64 14.19 14.22
C LYS A 364 -8.02 13.18 13.26
N GLN A 365 -6.70 13.00 13.33
CA GLN A 365 -6.01 11.90 12.65
C GLN A 365 -6.63 10.57 13.09
N MET A 366 -7.44 9.96 12.21
CA MET A 366 -7.95 8.62 12.42
C MET A 366 -6.77 7.66 12.37
N ARG A 367 -6.60 6.85 13.41
CA ARG A 367 -5.61 5.77 13.43
C ARG A 367 -6.36 4.45 13.31
N HIS A 368 -5.82 3.50 12.56
CA HIS A 368 -6.29 2.13 12.57
C HIS A 368 -5.12 1.23 12.95
N ARG A 369 -5.37 0.33 13.89
CA ARG A 369 -4.39 -0.61 14.41
C ARG A 369 -4.86 -2.03 14.16
N ILE A 370 -3.99 -2.83 13.55
CA ILE A 370 -4.16 -4.28 13.41
C ILE A 370 -2.90 -4.92 13.97
N GLU A 371 -3.02 -5.58 15.12
CA GLU A 371 -1.88 -6.08 15.89
C GLU A 371 -2.09 -7.53 16.33
N VAL A 372 -1.02 -8.34 16.35
CA VAL A 372 -1.05 -9.72 16.88
C VAL A 372 -2.17 -10.54 16.22
N CYS A 373 -2.23 -10.51 14.88
CA CYS A 373 -3.26 -11.21 14.12
C CYS A 373 -2.68 -12.31 13.21
N GLU A 374 -3.47 -13.35 12.97
CA GLU A 374 -3.09 -14.49 12.13
C GLU A 374 -4.08 -14.70 11.00
N PHE A 375 -3.60 -14.60 9.76
CA PHE A 375 -4.37 -14.81 8.55
C PHE A 375 -3.80 -16.01 7.80
N GLN A 376 -4.60 -17.07 7.64
CA GLN A 376 -4.12 -18.32 7.07
C GLN A 376 -5.08 -18.88 6.01
N ALA A 377 -4.53 -19.36 4.89
CA ALA A 377 -5.28 -20.10 3.88
C ALA A 377 -6.52 -19.36 3.31
N ASN A 378 -6.49 -18.02 3.28
CA ASN A 378 -7.56 -17.21 2.69
C ASN A 378 -7.29 -17.02 1.19
N GLN A 379 -8.27 -17.35 0.35
CA GLN A 379 -8.12 -17.36 -1.11
C GLN A 379 -8.06 -15.95 -1.71
N GLY A 380 -8.81 -14.99 -1.16
CA GLY A 380 -8.88 -13.62 -1.64
C GLY A 380 -7.69 -12.74 -1.25
N GLY A 381 -6.72 -13.27 -0.49
CA GLY A 381 -5.55 -12.54 0.02
C GLY A 381 -5.64 -12.27 1.53
N GLY A 382 -4.82 -11.36 2.03
CA GLY A 382 -4.79 -11.00 3.45
C GLY A 382 -5.57 -9.72 3.74
N ILE A 383 -4.85 -8.61 3.89
CA ILE A 383 -5.39 -7.29 4.25
C ILE A 383 -5.49 -6.42 3.00
N HIS A 384 -6.65 -5.80 2.79
CA HIS A 384 -6.86 -4.79 1.75
C HIS A 384 -7.40 -3.52 2.40
N ILE A 385 -6.63 -2.43 2.33
CA ILE A 385 -7.03 -1.13 2.87
C ILE A 385 -6.97 -0.11 1.75
N GLN A 386 -8.07 0.58 1.50
CA GLN A 386 -8.14 1.63 0.51
C GLN A 386 -8.79 2.90 1.08
N SER A 387 -8.20 4.04 0.75
CA SER A 387 -8.71 5.36 1.09
C SER A 387 -8.86 6.18 -0.18
N VAL A 388 -9.99 6.86 -0.29
CA VAL A 388 -10.27 7.87 -1.32
C VAL A 388 -10.66 9.15 -0.62
N GLY A 389 -10.21 10.28 -1.15
CA GLY A 389 -10.51 11.58 -0.58
C GLY A 389 -9.26 12.36 -0.27
N GLU A 390 -9.46 13.46 0.44
CA GLU A 390 -8.38 14.39 0.75
C GLU A 390 -7.41 13.82 1.78
N ASN A 391 -7.87 13.29 2.91
CA ASN A 391 -6.99 12.72 3.95
C ASN A 391 -7.29 11.24 4.14
N GLY A 392 -6.25 10.42 4.32
CA GLY A 392 -6.37 9.01 4.68
C GLY A 392 -6.02 8.76 6.15
N PRO A 393 -6.41 7.60 6.70
CA PRO A 393 -6.13 7.24 8.09
C PRO A 393 -4.66 6.84 8.29
N ASP A 394 -4.11 7.11 9.48
CA ASP A 394 -2.85 6.54 9.94
C ASP A 394 -3.03 5.02 10.14
N LEU A 395 -2.10 4.22 9.62
CA LEU A 395 -2.21 2.76 9.64
C LEU A 395 -1.02 2.14 10.39
N TYR A 396 -1.33 1.33 11.40
CA TYR A 396 -0.34 0.56 12.16
C TYR A 396 -0.64 -0.94 12.07
N LEU A 397 0.16 -1.64 11.27
CA LEU A 397 0.13 -3.09 11.08
C LEU A 397 1.36 -3.68 11.77
N ALA A 398 1.16 -4.49 12.81
CA ALA A 398 2.29 -5.03 13.57
C ALA A 398 2.05 -6.46 14.07
N ASN A 399 3.13 -7.23 14.19
CA ASN A 399 3.09 -8.59 14.73
C ASN A 399 2.09 -9.50 13.99
N LEU A 400 2.00 -9.34 12.65
CA LEU A 400 1.06 -10.10 11.82
C LEU A 400 1.69 -11.41 11.35
N ARG A 401 0.87 -12.44 11.20
CA ARG A 401 1.25 -13.71 10.56
C ARG A 401 0.34 -13.97 9.38
N VAL A 402 0.88 -13.86 8.17
CA VAL A 402 0.13 -14.03 6.92
C VAL A 402 0.71 -15.24 6.18
N MET A 403 0.02 -16.37 6.28
CA MET A 403 0.54 -17.67 5.87
C MET A 403 -0.36 -18.34 4.84
N GLU A 404 0.21 -18.83 3.74
CA GLU A 404 -0.51 -19.68 2.76
C GLU A 404 -1.78 -19.00 2.19
N ASN A 405 -1.81 -17.67 2.14
CA ASN A 405 -2.92 -16.92 1.56
C ASN A 405 -2.70 -16.71 0.06
N GLY A 406 -3.78 -16.33 -0.62
CA GLY A 406 -3.82 -16.09 -2.04
C GLY A 406 -4.10 -17.35 -2.83
N LEU A 407 -5.13 -17.29 -3.67
CA LEU A 407 -5.45 -18.35 -4.61
C LEU A 407 -4.45 -18.32 -5.77
N GLN A 408 -3.69 -19.40 -5.93
CA GLN A 408 -2.87 -19.61 -7.12
C GLN A 408 -3.74 -20.26 -8.22
N LEU A 409 -4.06 -19.49 -9.25
CA LEU A 409 -4.61 -20.01 -10.51
C LEU A 409 -3.49 -19.98 -11.54
N LEU A 410 -3.10 -21.12 -12.12
CA LEU A 410 -2.03 -21.18 -13.14
C LEU A 410 -0.72 -20.49 -12.67
N ASN A 411 0.04 -19.91 -13.60
CA ASN A 411 1.24 -19.09 -13.35
C ASN A 411 0.92 -17.57 -13.34
N ILE A 412 -0.33 -17.18 -13.04
CA ILE A 412 -0.71 -15.77 -12.92
C ILE A 412 -0.56 -15.29 -11.48
N THR A 413 -0.49 -13.96 -11.31
CA THR A 413 -0.34 -13.34 -9.99
C THR A 413 -1.59 -13.60 -9.17
N GLY A 414 -1.46 -14.23 -8.00
CA GLY A 414 -2.54 -14.31 -7.03
C GLY A 414 -2.84 -12.95 -6.36
N PRO A 415 -3.92 -12.85 -5.57
CA PRO A 415 -4.24 -11.64 -4.84
C PRO A 415 -3.18 -11.33 -3.76
N PRO A 416 -2.99 -10.05 -3.41
CA PRO A 416 -1.95 -9.61 -2.49
C PRO A 416 -2.18 -10.02 -1.03
N ALA A 417 -1.09 -10.19 -0.27
CA ALA A 417 -1.13 -10.45 1.17
C ALA A 417 -1.51 -9.19 1.95
N VAL A 418 -0.93 -8.05 1.58
CA VAL A 418 -1.26 -6.72 2.07
C VAL A 418 -1.32 -5.78 0.86
N ASP A 419 -2.49 -5.23 0.56
CA ASP A 419 -2.68 -4.17 -0.44
C ASP A 419 -3.18 -2.91 0.22
N ILE A 420 -2.43 -1.83 0.06
CA ILE A 420 -2.71 -0.54 0.67
C ILE A 420 -2.76 0.48 -0.45
N ARG A 421 -3.89 1.16 -0.60
CA ARG A 421 -4.03 2.33 -1.48
C ARG A 421 -4.48 3.50 -0.63
N VAL A 422 -3.61 4.48 -0.39
CA VAL A 422 -3.94 5.60 0.49
C VAL A 422 -3.55 6.94 -0.09
N THR A 423 -4.35 7.95 0.24
CA THR A 423 -4.16 9.35 -0.14
C THR A 423 -3.81 10.17 1.11
N ASN A 424 -2.82 11.05 1.03
CA ASN A 424 -2.37 11.98 2.10
C ASN A 424 -2.37 11.38 3.53
N THR A 425 -1.96 10.13 3.66
CA THR A 425 -1.81 9.46 4.98
C THR A 425 -0.50 9.86 5.59
N PHE A 426 -0.45 10.23 6.87
CA PHE A 426 0.79 10.71 7.48
C PHE A 426 1.71 9.57 7.92
N ASN A 427 1.19 8.62 8.68
CA ASN A 427 1.97 7.50 9.22
C ASN A 427 1.41 6.16 8.74
N LEU A 428 2.29 5.37 8.11
CA LEU A 428 1.99 4.01 7.70
C LEU A 428 3.12 3.11 8.22
N ALA A 429 2.79 2.08 8.98
CA ALA A 429 3.80 1.16 9.50
C ALA A 429 3.39 -0.30 9.30
N ILE A 430 4.31 -1.11 8.79
CA ILE A 430 4.23 -2.57 8.72
C ILE A 430 5.47 -3.12 9.41
N THR A 431 5.30 -3.65 10.61
CA THR A 431 6.44 -4.02 11.46
C THR A 431 6.32 -5.42 12.02
N ASN A 432 7.46 -6.08 12.25
CA ASN A 432 7.54 -7.35 12.97
C ASN A 432 6.60 -8.44 12.41
N SER A 433 6.34 -8.45 11.10
CA SER A 433 5.34 -9.32 10.50
C SER A 433 5.97 -10.43 9.68
N TYR A 434 5.33 -11.60 9.70
CA TYR A 434 5.76 -12.81 9.02
C TYR A 434 4.86 -13.12 7.82
N PHE A 435 5.46 -13.19 6.64
CA PHE A 435 4.78 -13.51 5.38
C PHE A 435 5.39 -14.79 4.80
N PHE A 436 4.61 -15.86 4.80
CA PHE A 436 5.11 -17.19 4.46
C PHE A 436 4.22 -17.91 3.46
N ARG A 437 4.83 -18.47 2.41
CA ARG A 437 4.14 -19.27 1.38
C ARG A 437 2.91 -18.58 0.79
N HIS A 438 2.92 -17.25 0.70
CA HIS A 438 1.87 -16.48 0.04
C HIS A 438 1.95 -16.66 -1.48
N SER A 439 0.80 -16.73 -2.14
CA SER A 439 0.69 -16.77 -3.60
C SER A 439 0.18 -15.43 -4.13
N GLY A 440 1.05 -14.69 -4.82
CA GLY A 440 0.79 -13.32 -5.28
C GLY A 440 1.73 -12.31 -4.64
N HIS A 441 1.42 -11.02 -4.78
CA HIS A 441 2.24 -9.97 -4.16
C HIS A 441 2.16 -10.05 -2.63
N VAL A 442 3.26 -9.83 -1.94
CA VAL A 442 3.25 -9.85 -0.46
C VAL A 442 2.80 -8.49 0.08
N ILE A 443 3.64 -7.46 -0.07
CA ILE A 443 3.28 -6.09 0.32
C ILE A 443 3.16 -5.23 -0.94
N ARG A 444 1.96 -4.70 -1.20
CA ARG A 444 1.70 -3.71 -2.25
C ARG A 444 1.17 -2.43 -1.60
N ALA A 445 1.84 -1.31 -1.83
CA ALA A 445 1.44 0.00 -1.34
C ALA A 445 1.42 1.02 -2.48
N ARG A 446 0.30 1.70 -2.67
CA ARG A 446 0.13 2.84 -3.57
C ARG A 446 -0.14 4.09 -2.76
N LEU A 447 0.83 4.99 -2.73
CA LEU A 447 0.86 6.18 -1.89
C LEU A 447 0.70 7.41 -2.77
N TYR A 448 -0.40 8.14 -2.61
CA TYR A 448 -0.65 9.38 -3.34
C TYR A 448 -0.64 10.54 -2.37
N ALA A 449 0.17 11.56 -2.66
CA ALA A 449 0.23 12.76 -1.84
C ALA A 449 0.24 14.04 -2.69
N SER A 450 -0.22 15.15 -2.13
CA SER A 450 -0.14 16.47 -2.78
C SER A 450 0.87 17.39 -2.10
N GLN A 451 1.25 18.47 -2.78
CA GLN A 451 2.13 19.53 -2.22
C GLN A 451 1.57 20.25 -0.99
N VAL A 452 0.23 20.25 -0.82
CA VAL A 452 -0.45 20.98 0.27
C VAL A 452 -0.40 20.18 1.58
N THR A 453 -0.22 18.87 1.47
CA THR A 453 -0.25 17.91 2.58
C THR A 453 1.15 17.38 2.87
N ARG A 454 1.46 17.03 4.13
CA ARG A 454 2.70 16.29 4.41
C ARG A 454 2.51 14.88 3.87
N GLY A 455 3.31 14.48 2.87
CA GLY A 455 3.20 13.16 2.27
C GLY A 455 3.51 12.01 3.24
N ALA A 456 3.19 10.78 2.82
CA ALA A 456 3.21 9.63 3.69
C ALA A 456 4.62 9.24 4.15
N ARG A 457 4.72 8.86 5.42
CA ARG A 457 5.90 8.21 5.99
C ARG A 457 5.59 6.75 6.20
N MET A 458 6.01 5.93 5.24
CA MET A 458 5.87 4.48 5.31
C MET A 458 7.08 3.86 5.98
N ASN A 459 6.88 3.07 7.03
CA ASN A 459 7.91 2.33 7.75
C ASN A 459 7.67 0.82 7.59
N ILE A 460 8.63 0.12 6.98
CA ILE A 460 8.63 -1.34 6.82
C ILE A 460 9.85 -1.87 7.56
N THR A 461 9.66 -2.37 8.78
CA THR A 461 10.77 -2.77 9.66
C THR A 461 10.63 -4.16 10.24
N ASN A 462 11.75 -4.89 10.30
CA ASN A 462 11.86 -6.20 10.97
C ASN A 462 10.82 -7.24 10.48
N ASN A 463 10.42 -7.19 9.21
CA ASN A 463 9.53 -8.19 8.62
C ASN A 463 10.33 -9.34 8.02
N ALA A 464 9.76 -10.55 8.04
CA ALA A 464 10.32 -11.70 7.34
C ALA A 464 9.37 -12.15 6.22
N ILE A 465 9.87 -12.12 4.98
CA ILE A 465 9.14 -12.46 3.75
C ILE A 465 9.82 -13.67 3.13
N VAL A 466 9.23 -14.86 3.34
CA VAL A 466 9.91 -16.13 3.09
C VAL A 466 9.06 -17.09 2.24
N ARG A 467 9.67 -17.69 1.21
CA ARG A 467 9.06 -18.74 0.36
C ARG A 467 7.75 -18.37 -0.34
N ASN A 468 7.56 -17.09 -0.68
CA ASN A 468 6.40 -16.63 -1.42
C ASN A 468 6.58 -16.88 -2.93
N ARG A 469 5.46 -17.02 -3.66
CA ARG A 469 5.48 -17.38 -5.08
C ARG A 469 4.58 -16.48 -5.93
N PHE A 470 4.94 -16.35 -7.21
CA PHE A 470 4.13 -15.70 -8.26
C PHE A 470 3.77 -14.23 -8.00
N GLY A 471 4.52 -13.52 -7.16
CA GLY A 471 4.41 -12.08 -6.96
C GLY A 471 5.63 -11.49 -6.26
N GLY A 472 5.75 -10.17 -6.32
CA GLY A 472 6.84 -9.43 -5.66
C GLY A 472 6.69 -9.40 -4.14
N ALA A 473 7.82 -9.35 -3.44
CA ALA A 473 7.89 -9.22 -1.99
C ALA A 473 7.47 -7.83 -1.51
N LEU A 474 7.98 -6.78 -2.17
CA LEU A 474 7.69 -5.40 -1.80
C LEU A 474 7.49 -4.51 -3.02
N LEU A 475 6.27 -4.03 -3.22
CA LEU A 475 5.90 -3.12 -4.31
C LEU A 475 5.36 -1.82 -3.72
N VAL A 476 6.15 -0.75 -3.79
CA VAL A 476 5.77 0.59 -3.30
C VAL A 476 5.77 1.56 -4.47
N GLU A 477 4.60 2.10 -4.78
CA GLU A 477 4.38 3.01 -5.90
C GLU A 477 3.76 4.31 -5.37
N GLY A 478 4.13 5.44 -5.95
CA GLY A 478 3.60 6.73 -5.52
C GLY A 478 4.32 7.90 -6.18
N ASN A 479 4.33 9.03 -5.48
CA ASN A 479 5.06 10.22 -5.88
C ASN A 479 6.07 10.68 -4.81
N TYR A 480 6.93 11.62 -5.19
CA TYR A 480 8.10 12.03 -4.42
C TYR A 480 7.78 12.77 -3.11
N PHE A 481 6.52 13.13 -2.88
CA PHE A 481 6.08 13.67 -1.58
C PHE A 481 6.04 12.57 -0.51
N ASN A 482 5.94 11.31 -0.92
CA ASN A 482 5.94 10.17 -0.01
C ASN A 482 7.37 9.68 0.25
N THR A 483 7.56 9.15 1.45
CA THR A 483 8.84 8.63 1.93
C THR A 483 8.68 7.20 2.42
N LEU A 484 9.67 6.37 2.11
CA LEU A 484 9.75 4.97 2.55
C LEU A 484 11.00 4.75 3.39
N GLN A 485 10.83 4.22 4.59
CA GLN A 485 11.88 3.68 5.43
C GLN A 485 11.72 2.17 5.46
N ALA A 486 12.67 1.44 4.88
CA ALA A 486 12.65 -0.02 4.84
C ALA A 486 13.94 -0.54 5.48
N ILE A 487 13.83 -1.03 6.72
CA ILE A 487 15.02 -1.37 7.53
C ILE A 487 14.91 -2.76 8.14
N ARG A 488 16.01 -3.53 8.06
CA ARG A 488 16.14 -4.85 8.71
C ARG A 488 15.05 -5.85 8.31
N ASN A 489 14.62 -5.84 7.05
CA ASN A 489 13.72 -6.86 6.53
C ASN A 489 14.53 -8.06 6.03
N TYR A 490 14.03 -9.26 6.32
CA TYR A 490 14.59 -10.54 5.87
C TYR A 490 13.76 -11.05 4.69
N ILE A 491 14.31 -11.06 3.48
CA ILE A 491 13.62 -11.44 2.26
C ILE A 491 14.34 -12.63 1.63
N ALA A 492 13.71 -13.80 1.68
CA ALA A 492 14.39 -15.07 1.46
C ALA A 492 13.58 -16.09 0.66
N HIS A 493 14.24 -16.85 -0.21
CA HIS A 493 13.65 -18.03 -0.86
C HIS A 493 12.37 -17.75 -1.66
N ASN A 494 12.14 -16.50 -2.09
CA ASN A 494 10.94 -16.13 -2.84
C ASN A 494 11.14 -16.39 -4.33
N ASP A 495 10.08 -16.83 -5.02
CA ASP A 495 10.06 -17.02 -6.47
C ASP A 495 8.98 -16.13 -7.10
N CYS A 496 9.40 -14.97 -7.60
CA CYS A 496 8.53 -13.98 -8.22
C CYS A 496 8.20 -14.31 -9.69
N GLY A 497 8.85 -15.31 -10.29
CA GLY A 497 8.82 -15.55 -11.74
C GLY A 497 9.31 -14.32 -12.52
N GLN A 498 8.57 -13.90 -13.55
CA GLN A 498 8.92 -12.74 -14.39
C GLN A 498 8.52 -11.38 -13.77
N ARG A 499 8.42 -11.29 -12.44
CA ARG A 499 8.07 -10.05 -11.73
C ARG A 499 9.24 -9.58 -10.87
N ASP A 500 9.26 -8.28 -10.59
CA ASP A 500 10.27 -7.71 -9.70
C ASP A 500 10.06 -8.19 -8.26
N LEU A 501 11.15 -8.51 -7.56
CA LEU A 501 11.11 -8.89 -6.14
C LEU A 501 10.78 -7.67 -5.27
N VAL A 502 11.56 -6.60 -5.42
CA VAL A 502 11.33 -5.30 -4.79
C VAL A 502 11.21 -4.23 -5.88
N ARG A 503 10.16 -3.42 -5.83
CA ARG A 503 9.97 -2.29 -6.73
C ARG A 503 9.55 -1.05 -5.94
N ILE A 504 10.33 0.01 -6.09
CA ILE A 504 10.12 1.32 -5.46
C ILE A 504 10.03 2.34 -6.60
N ALA A 505 8.82 2.83 -6.87
CA ALA A 505 8.53 3.71 -8.00
C ALA A 505 7.94 5.05 -7.53
N GLY A 506 8.64 6.14 -7.84
CA GLY A 506 8.23 7.52 -7.57
C GLY A 506 8.36 7.97 -6.11
N VAL A 507 8.41 7.05 -5.15
CA VAL A 507 8.56 7.33 -3.70
C VAL A 507 10.04 7.49 -3.33
N LEU A 508 10.35 8.36 -2.37
CA LEU A 508 11.73 8.57 -1.89
C LEU A 508 12.10 7.61 -0.75
N ALA A 509 13.06 6.71 -0.98
CA ALA A 509 13.58 5.83 0.07
C ALA A 509 14.56 6.57 0.99
N ARG A 510 14.23 6.66 2.28
CA ARG A 510 14.97 7.44 3.30
C ARG A 510 14.99 6.76 4.68
N PRO A 511 15.92 5.82 4.94
CA PRO A 511 16.67 5.02 3.97
C PRO A 511 16.04 3.64 3.72
N PHE A 512 16.45 2.98 2.65
CA PHE A 512 16.33 1.53 2.47
C PHE A 512 17.65 0.89 2.92
N ALA A 513 17.69 0.31 4.12
CA ALA A 513 18.96 -0.08 4.74
C ALA A 513 18.94 -1.34 5.60
N TYR A 514 20.09 -2.02 5.72
CA TYR A 514 20.24 -3.22 6.55
C TYR A 514 19.27 -4.35 6.19
N ASN A 515 18.75 -4.39 4.96
CA ASN A 515 17.89 -5.49 4.51
C ASN A 515 18.75 -6.66 4.05
N PHE A 516 18.34 -7.88 4.40
CA PHE A 516 19.00 -9.09 3.97
C PHE A 516 18.15 -9.80 2.91
N ILE A 517 18.62 -9.77 1.66
CA ILE A 517 17.92 -10.27 0.49
C ILE A 517 18.74 -11.44 -0.05
N HIS A 518 18.27 -12.66 0.18
CA HIS A 518 19.03 -13.85 -0.17
C HIS A 518 18.21 -14.95 -0.84
N ASP A 519 18.85 -15.65 -1.80
CA ASP A 519 18.28 -16.82 -2.46
C ASP A 519 16.87 -16.59 -3.05
N ASN A 520 16.65 -15.41 -3.65
CA ASN A 520 15.39 -15.08 -4.32
C ASN A 520 15.54 -15.18 -5.83
N ARG A 521 14.42 -15.46 -6.52
CA ARG A 521 14.31 -15.50 -7.98
C ARG A 521 13.26 -14.48 -8.44
N GLY A 522 13.59 -13.63 -9.40
CA GLY A 522 12.67 -12.63 -9.94
C GLY A 522 13.17 -12.02 -11.24
N ALA A 523 12.37 -11.22 -11.94
CA ALA A 523 12.83 -10.54 -13.16
C ALA A 523 14.00 -9.59 -12.86
N VAL A 524 13.80 -8.71 -11.89
CA VAL A 524 14.80 -7.83 -11.26
C VAL A 524 14.63 -7.93 -9.75
N LEU A 525 15.72 -7.88 -8.98
CA LEU A 525 15.62 -8.01 -7.52
C LEU A 525 15.23 -6.69 -6.85
N LEU A 526 15.83 -5.59 -7.28
CA LEU A 526 15.49 -4.24 -6.86
C LEU A 526 15.31 -3.33 -8.07
N ASN A 527 14.07 -2.90 -8.32
CA ASN A 527 13.72 -1.94 -9.36
C ASN A 527 13.37 -0.59 -8.74
N CYS A 528 14.21 0.41 -9.00
CA CYS A 528 14.10 1.75 -8.45
C CYS A 528 13.84 2.75 -9.58
N SER A 529 12.66 3.38 -9.59
CA SER A 529 12.35 4.46 -10.53
C SER A 529 11.86 5.70 -9.79
N GLY A 530 12.08 6.87 -10.37
CA GLY A 530 11.70 8.14 -9.73
C GLY A 530 12.00 9.35 -10.59
N GLU A 531 11.56 10.51 -10.11
CA GLU A 531 11.64 11.79 -10.83
C GLU A 531 13.08 12.34 -10.88
N GLU A 532 13.61 12.57 -12.08
CA GLU A 532 14.99 13.04 -12.28
C GLU A 532 15.19 14.51 -11.83
N GLN A 533 14.12 15.30 -11.84
CA GLN A 533 14.17 16.75 -11.56
C GLN A 533 14.44 17.10 -10.09
N LEU A 534 14.54 16.11 -9.21
CA LEU A 534 14.74 16.31 -7.77
C LEU A 534 16.20 16.67 -7.44
N SER A 535 16.39 17.42 -6.35
CA SER A 535 17.72 17.76 -5.82
C SER A 535 18.42 16.58 -5.14
N HIS A 536 17.64 15.68 -4.55
CA HIS A 536 18.11 14.48 -3.86
C HIS A 536 17.20 13.30 -4.17
N GLY A 537 17.78 12.13 -4.44
CA GLY A 537 17.05 10.89 -4.68
C GLY A 537 16.97 9.99 -3.46
N SER A 538 16.77 8.70 -3.73
CA SER A 538 16.63 7.64 -2.73
C SER A 538 17.99 7.15 -2.23
N ARG A 539 18.05 6.70 -0.97
CA ARG A 539 19.26 6.17 -0.33
C ARG A 539 19.13 4.67 -0.03
N TYR A 540 20.06 3.89 -0.57
CA TYR A 540 20.17 2.44 -0.43
C TYR A 540 21.51 2.08 0.21
N GLU A 541 21.49 1.77 1.50
CA GLU A 541 22.73 1.68 2.31
C GLU A 541 22.81 0.39 3.13
N PHE A 542 23.99 -0.22 3.26
CA PHE A 542 24.19 -1.40 4.12
C PHE A 542 23.27 -2.60 3.82
N ASN A 543 22.82 -2.78 2.58
CA ASN A 543 21.98 -3.93 2.21
C ASN A 543 22.83 -5.13 1.78
N GLY A 544 22.35 -6.33 2.11
CA GLY A 544 22.99 -7.59 1.72
C GLY A 544 22.24 -8.30 0.61
N PHE A 545 22.76 -8.27 -0.62
CA PHE A 545 22.25 -9.02 -1.76
C PHE A 545 23.14 -10.24 -2.03
N TYR A 546 22.66 -11.44 -1.70
CA TYR A 546 23.46 -12.65 -1.74
C TYR A 546 22.74 -13.85 -2.37
N LYS A 547 23.37 -14.51 -3.35
CA LYS A 547 22.87 -15.74 -4.00
C LYS A 547 21.47 -15.61 -4.64
N ASN A 548 21.09 -14.42 -5.08
CA ASN A 548 19.83 -14.24 -5.79
C ASN A 548 20.01 -14.45 -7.31
N GLU A 549 18.91 -14.70 -8.01
CA GLU A 549 18.87 -14.98 -9.45
C GLU A 549 17.87 -14.05 -10.16
N ALA A 550 18.37 -13.30 -11.14
CA ALA A 550 17.58 -12.45 -12.03
C ALA A 550 17.23 -13.20 -13.32
N LEU A 551 15.93 -13.31 -13.61
CA LEU A 551 15.36 -14.12 -14.69
C LEU A 551 15.13 -13.33 -15.98
N ASN A 552 15.21 -12.00 -15.96
CA ASN A 552 14.97 -11.18 -17.14
C ASN A 552 16.05 -11.42 -18.21
N TYR A 553 15.63 -11.90 -19.38
CA TYR A 553 16.54 -12.31 -20.46
C TYR A 553 17.42 -11.19 -21.03
N THR A 554 17.00 -9.93 -20.95
CA THR A 554 17.75 -8.82 -21.56
C THR A 554 18.79 -8.22 -20.64
N ARG A 555 18.51 -8.14 -19.33
CA ARG A 555 19.29 -7.33 -18.38
C ARG A 555 19.76 -8.06 -17.12
N ARG A 556 19.37 -9.33 -16.89
CA ARG A 556 19.72 -10.21 -15.73
C ARG A 556 20.50 -9.50 -14.60
N THR A 557 19.82 -8.61 -13.88
CA THR A 557 20.45 -7.68 -12.94
C THR A 557 19.89 -7.78 -11.53
N THR A 558 20.74 -7.56 -10.53
CA THR A 558 20.32 -7.40 -9.14
C THR A 558 19.55 -6.09 -8.98
N VAL A 559 20.13 -4.96 -9.38
CA VAL A 559 19.54 -3.63 -9.23
C VAL A 559 19.31 -3.00 -10.60
N PHE A 560 18.13 -2.44 -10.80
CA PHE A 560 17.83 -1.52 -11.90
C PHE A 560 17.48 -0.15 -11.34
N SER A 561 18.18 0.91 -11.78
CA SER A 561 17.91 2.30 -11.36
C SER A 561 17.66 3.20 -12.55
N ASP A 562 16.46 3.77 -12.63
CA ASP A 562 16.02 4.61 -13.76
C ASP A 562 16.46 6.08 -13.63
N ASN A 563 17.04 6.47 -12.50
CA ASN A 563 17.30 7.86 -12.14
C ASN A 563 18.71 8.03 -11.56
N SER A 564 19.39 9.13 -11.93
CA SER A 564 20.77 9.42 -11.51
C SER A 564 20.92 9.87 -10.06
N LYS A 565 19.85 10.34 -9.42
CA LYS A 565 19.84 10.89 -8.05
C LYS A 565 19.83 9.81 -6.96
N ASN A 566 19.63 8.56 -7.32
CA ASN A 566 19.69 7.45 -6.37
C ASN A 566 21.14 7.22 -5.90
N GLN A 567 21.27 6.83 -4.64
CA GLN A 567 22.57 6.60 -3.99
C GLN A 567 22.62 5.18 -3.45
N PHE A 568 23.66 4.44 -3.79
CA PHE A 568 23.94 3.10 -3.32
C PHE A 568 25.30 3.10 -2.64
N ARG A 569 25.34 2.91 -1.31
CA ARG A 569 26.61 2.89 -0.56
C ARG A 569 26.67 1.76 0.45
N ASP A 570 27.87 1.27 0.73
CA ASP A 570 28.12 0.26 1.76
C ASP A 570 27.31 -1.03 1.58
N ASN A 571 26.88 -1.34 0.35
CA ASN A 571 26.11 -2.56 0.05
C ASN A 571 27.04 -3.73 -0.25
N TYR A 572 26.54 -4.92 0.07
CA TYR A 572 27.18 -6.20 -0.22
C TYR A 572 26.48 -6.85 -1.42
N PHE A 573 27.15 -6.91 -2.56
CA PHE A 573 26.66 -7.56 -3.78
C PHE A 573 27.45 -8.83 -4.08
N LYS A 574 26.76 -9.97 -4.11
CA LYS A 574 27.36 -11.25 -4.53
C LYS A 574 26.29 -12.19 -5.09
N ASN A 575 25.88 -11.93 -6.34
CA ASN A 575 24.89 -12.70 -7.06
C ASN A 575 25.51 -13.28 -8.34
N THR A 576 26.23 -14.39 -8.19
CA THR A 576 27.02 -15.00 -9.27
C THR A 576 26.19 -15.51 -10.45
N ALA A 577 24.89 -15.74 -10.26
CA ALA A 577 23.97 -16.12 -11.34
C ALA A 577 23.57 -14.93 -12.23
N ASN A 578 23.73 -13.70 -11.75
CA ASN A 578 23.35 -12.48 -12.46
C ASN A 578 24.50 -12.00 -13.35
N SER A 579 24.14 -11.48 -14.53
CA SER A 579 25.12 -10.87 -15.45
C SER A 579 25.68 -9.59 -14.86
N TYR A 580 24.82 -8.76 -14.27
CA TYR A 580 25.16 -7.47 -13.68
C TYR A 580 24.60 -7.36 -12.26
N GLU A 581 25.26 -6.61 -11.39
CA GLU A 581 24.74 -6.22 -10.08
C GLU A 581 23.96 -4.90 -10.17
N LEU A 582 24.34 -4.00 -11.07
CA LEU A 582 23.67 -2.71 -11.29
C LEU A 582 23.54 -2.43 -12.78
N VAL A 583 22.31 -2.12 -13.21
CA VAL A 583 21.99 -1.62 -14.55
C VAL A 583 21.25 -0.30 -14.38
N VAL A 584 21.61 0.70 -15.17
CA VAL A 584 20.96 2.01 -15.14
C VAL A 584 19.96 2.20 -16.29
N GLY A 585 19.05 3.14 -16.09
CA GLY A 585 18.14 3.64 -17.13
C GLY A 585 18.80 4.59 -18.11
N ASN A 586 18.00 5.05 -19.07
CA ASN A 586 18.44 6.01 -20.06
C ASN A 586 18.65 7.38 -19.41
N ARG A 587 19.55 8.17 -19.99
CA ARG A 587 19.73 9.58 -19.62
C ARG A 587 18.43 10.35 -19.84
N SER A 588 18.21 11.35 -19.00
CA SER A 588 17.12 12.30 -19.21
C SER A 588 17.44 13.20 -20.42
N ILE A 589 16.80 12.90 -21.55
CA ILE A 589 16.85 13.69 -22.79
C ILE A 589 15.68 14.68 -22.77
N ILE A 590 15.98 15.97 -22.72
CA ILE A 590 14.93 17.02 -22.68
C ILE A 590 14.55 17.49 -24.08
N ARG A 591 15.53 17.55 -25.01
CA ARG A 591 15.33 18.20 -26.30
C ARG A 591 16.11 17.47 -27.39
N THR A 592 15.39 17.08 -28.42
CA THR A 592 15.92 16.57 -29.69
C THR A 592 15.71 17.63 -30.75
N LEU A 593 16.79 18.14 -31.33
CA LEU A 593 16.71 19.08 -32.44
C LEU A 593 17.11 18.36 -33.73
N PRO A 594 16.19 18.12 -34.66
CA PRO A 594 16.55 17.59 -35.96
C PRO A 594 17.42 18.61 -36.69
N ILE A 595 18.51 18.14 -37.29
CA ILE A 595 19.46 18.89 -38.10
C ILE A 595 19.61 18.20 -39.46
N GLN A 596 20.11 18.92 -40.46
CA GLN A 596 20.39 18.27 -41.74
C GLN A 596 21.62 17.35 -41.62
N PRO A 597 21.63 16.19 -42.29
CA PRO A 597 22.77 15.27 -42.25
C PRO A 597 24.08 16.01 -42.60
N GLY A 598 25.08 15.93 -41.72
CA GLY A 598 26.39 16.57 -41.91
C GLY A 598 26.52 18.01 -41.40
N THR A 599 25.53 18.54 -40.68
CA THR A 599 25.64 19.84 -40.00
C THR A 599 26.05 19.68 -38.53
N ASN A 600 26.83 20.62 -38.00
CA ASN A 600 27.22 20.62 -36.59
C ASN A 600 26.09 21.17 -35.71
N CYS A 601 26.02 20.71 -34.46
CA CYS A 601 25.06 21.24 -33.52
C CYS A 601 25.30 22.74 -33.21
N PRO A 602 24.24 23.52 -32.96
CA PRO A 602 24.37 24.89 -32.47
C PRO A 602 25.12 24.92 -31.12
N PRO A 603 25.70 26.06 -30.72
CA PRO A 603 26.37 26.18 -29.43
C PRO A 603 25.44 25.81 -28.26
N ALA A 604 25.98 25.11 -27.27
CA ALA A 604 25.22 24.53 -26.16
C ALA A 604 24.42 25.58 -25.38
N ASP A 605 24.96 26.80 -25.22
CA ASP A 605 24.33 27.88 -24.43
C ASP A 605 23.01 28.40 -25.00
N GLU A 606 22.76 28.24 -26.31
CA GLU A 606 21.49 28.64 -26.96
C GLU A 606 20.45 27.50 -26.98
N THR A 607 20.91 26.28 -26.73
CA THR A 607 20.19 25.06 -27.08
C THR A 607 19.76 24.27 -25.85
N CYS A 608 20.61 24.29 -24.83
CA CYS A 608 20.53 23.55 -23.59
C CYS A 608 20.45 24.49 -22.38
N PRO A 609 19.74 24.12 -21.30
CA PRO A 609 19.84 24.83 -20.03
C PRO A 609 21.29 24.84 -19.51
N HIS A 610 21.69 25.87 -18.76
CA HIS A 610 23.04 25.96 -18.20
C HIS A 610 23.44 24.69 -17.41
N GLY A 611 24.63 24.15 -17.69
CA GLY A 611 25.16 22.93 -17.07
C GLY A 611 24.79 21.62 -17.76
N TRP A 612 24.10 21.68 -18.90
CA TRP A 612 23.74 20.52 -19.71
C TRP A 612 24.66 20.36 -20.90
N THR A 613 24.78 19.13 -21.40
CA THR A 613 25.71 18.75 -22.46
C THR A 613 24.97 18.44 -23.75
N LEU A 614 25.52 18.89 -24.88
CA LEU A 614 24.97 18.68 -26.21
C LEU A 614 25.77 17.61 -26.94
N ARG A 615 25.08 16.64 -27.56
CA ARG A 615 25.70 15.59 -28.38
C ARG A 615 25.05 15.54 -29.75
N LEU A 616 25.89 15.42 -30.78
CA LEU A 616 25.49 15.21 -32.16
C LEU A 616 25.27 13.72 -32.40
N GLU A 617 24.12 13.35 -32.92
CA GLU A 617 23.82 11.98 -33.36
C GLU A 617 23.13 11.98 -34.71
N PHE A 618 23.83 11.49 -35.73
CA PHE A 618 23.35 11.44 -37.12
C PHE A 618 22.74 12.78 -37.56
N ASP A 619 21.41 12.87 -37.52
CA ASP A 619 20.60 13.98 -38.01
C ASP A 619 19.91 14.72 -36.85
N ALA A 620 20.37 14.56 -35.60
CA ALA A 620 19.79 15.22 -34.43
C ALA A 620 20.83 15.67 -33.41
N CYS A 621 20.56 16.80 -32.76
CA CYS A 621 21.28 17.28 -31.59
C CYS A 621 20.48 16.97 -30.33
N LEU A 622 21.08 16.18 -29.43
CA LEU A 622 20.48 15.75 -28.17
C LEU A 622 21.06 16.54 -27.01
N CYS A 623 20.18 17.18 -26.25
CA CYS A 623 20.53 17.84 -25.00
C CYS A 623 20.27 16.92 -23.80
N TYR A 624 21.31 16.59 -23.04
CA TYR A 624 21.23 15.67 -21.90
C TYR A 624 21.90 16.25 -20.64
N ARG A 625 21.45 15.75 -19.49
CA ARG A 625 22.02 16.12 -18.18
C ARG A 625 23.25 15.27 -17.90
N PRO A 626 24.40 15.83 -17.52
CA PRO A 626 25.62 15.08 -17.23
C PRO A 626 25.62 14.49 -15.81
N ASP A 627 24.45 14.22 -15.22
CA ASP A 627 24.37 13.66 -13.88
C ASP A 627 24.86 12.20 -13.87
N PHE A 628 25.45 11.81 -12.74
CA PHE A 628 25.91 10.45 -12.49
C PHE A 628 25.20 9.87 -11.28
N LEU A 629 25.05 8.54 -11.28
CA LEU A 629 24.53 7.77 -10.16
C LEU A 629 25.65 7.44 -9.17
N ASP A 630 25.45 7.74 -7.89
CA ASP A 630 26.45 7.47 -6.84
C ASP A 630 26.35 6.02 -6.36
N ALA A 631 27.33 5.20 -6.73
CA ALA A 631 27.47 3.80 -6.34
C ALA A 631 28.82 3.53 -5.65
N ARG A 632 29.35 4.54 -4.95
CA ARG A 632 30.65 4.45 -4.25
C ARG A 632 30.60 3.56 -3.02
N LEU A 633 31.76 3.10 -2.58
CA LEU A 633 31.92 2.37 -1.32
C LEU A 633 31.02 1.11 -1.26
N ASN A 634 30.86 0.41 -2.38
CA ASN A 634 30.18 -0.89 -2.39
C ASN A 634 31.20 -2.02 -2.54
N TRP A 635 30.83 -3.20 -2.06
CA TRP A 635 31.56 -4.43 -2.34
C TRP A 635 30.82 -5.24 -3.41
N TRP A 636 31.48 -5.47 -4.55
CA TRP A 636 30.86 -6.03 -5.76
C TRP A 636 31.07 -7.55 -5.91
N GLY A 637 31.80 -8.18 -4.99
CA GLY A 637 32.14 -9.60 -4.99
C GLY A 637 33.65 -9.84 -4.81
N ASP A 638 34.04 -11.12 -4.77
CA ASP A 638 35.44 -11.51 -4.56
C ASP A 638 36.28 -11.22 -5.81
N THR A 639 37.38 -10.47 -5.64
CA THR A 639 38.20 -9.94 -6.74
C THR A 639 39.33 -10.87 -7.20
N VAL A 640 39.51 -12.08 -6.62
CA VAL A 640 40.68 -12.94 -6.93
C VAL A 640 40.39 -14.46 -6.87
N PHE A 641 40.67 -15.15 -8.00
CA PHE A 641 41.14 -16.54 -7.98
C PHE A 641 42.53 -16.57 -7.36
N ALA A 642 42.71 -17.20 -6.20
CA ALA A 642 44.04 -17.60 -5.75
C ALA A 642 44.49 -18.79 -6.62
N PRO A 643 45.53 -18.68 -7.46
CA PRO A 643 46.18 -19.86 -8.00
C PRO A 643 47.04 -20.43 -6.87
N SER A 644 46.62 -21.57 -6.32
CA SER A 644 47.54 -22.47 -5.66
C SER A 644 48.60 -22.89 -6.68
N GLY A 645 49.79 -22.30 -6.61
CA GLY A 645 50.92 -22.74 -7.43
C GLY A 645 51.97 -21.67 -7.65
N HIS A 646 53.13 -21.86 -7.03
CA HIS A 646 54.36 -21.13 -7.31
C HIS A 646 54.64 -21.00 -8.82
N ARG A 647 54.96 -19.79 -9.29
CA ARG A 647 56.09 -19.54 -10.21
C ARG A 647 56.49 -18.05 -10.26
N LYS A 648 57.80 -17.85 -10.35
CA LYS A 648 58.58 -16.59 -10.33
C LYS A 648 58.41 -15.76 -11.61
N MET A 649 58.57 -14.42 -11.44
CA MET A 649 59.16 -13.37 -12.33
C MET A 649 58.74 -13.35 -13.81
N ASP A 650 58.37 -12.22 -14.41
CA ASP A 650 59.25 -11.07 -14.67
C ASP A 650 58.54 -9.70 -14.71
N SER A 651 59.34 -8.68 -14.46
CA SER A 651 59.01 -7.25 -14.40
C SER A 651 59.01 -6.56 -15.77
N VAL A 652 58.04 -5.67 -16.00
CA VAL A 652 58.16 -4.52 -16.91
C VAL A 652 57.63 -3.28 -16.19
N PRO A 653 58.37 -2.17 -16.08
CA PRO A 653 57.85 -0.94 -15.53
C PRO A 653 57.29 -0.06 -16.66
N GLN A 654 56.00 0.26 -16.59
CA GLN A 654 55.45 1.42 -17.30
C GLN A 654 54.78 2.33 -16.29
N ALA A 655 55.28 3.57 -16.28
CA ALA A 655 54.77 4.66 -15.49
C ALA A 655 53.53 5.23 -16.17
N ASP A 656 52.42 5.33 -15.43
CA ASP A 656 51.51 6.47 -15.56
C ASP A 656 50.78 6.72 -14.24
N GLY A 657 50.54 7.99 -13.95
CA GLY A 657 50.11 8.50 -12.65
C GLY A 657 48.65 8.17 -12.30
N SER A 658 48.45 7.16 -11.45
CA SER A 658 47.31 7.11 -10.53
C SER A 658 47.68 6.24 -9.33
N ARG A 659 48.00 6.87 -8.19
CA ARG A 659 48.36 6.16 -6.94
C ARG A 659 47.10 5.61 -6.26
N GLY A 660 46.55 4.53 -6.79
CA GLY A 660 45.75 3.54 -6.04
C GLY A 660 46.58 2.28 -5.83
N SER A 661 46.35 1.54 -4.74
CA SER A 661 47.01 0.24 -4.55
C SER A 661 46.60 -0.74 -5.68
N VAL A 662 47.46 -1.69 -6.08
CA VAL A 662 47.13 -2.67 -7.14
C VAL A 662 45.81 -3.40 -6.86
N ALA A 663 45.49 -3.60 -5.58
CA ALA A 663 44.26 -4.22 -5.13
C ALA A 663 43.03 -3.33 -5.36
N GLU A 664 43.14 -2.02 -5.13
CA GLU A 664 42.07 -1.04 -5.41
C GLU A 664 41.77 -0.97 -6.91
N ASN A 665 42.79 -0.96 -7.78
CA ASN A 665 42.60 -0.93 -9.23
C ASN A 665 41.89 -2.20 -9.73
N ARG A 666 42.19 -3.36 -9.13
CA ARG A 666 41.48 -4.62 -9.43
C ARG A 666 40.03 -4.57 -8.96
N ALA A 667 39.77 -4.05 -7.77
CA ALA A 667 38.42 -3.92 -7.24
C ALA A 667 37.55 -3.00 -8.11
N GLN A 668 38.10 -1.87 -8.57
CA GLN A 668 37.41 -0.97 -9.50
C GLN A 668 37.16 -1.62 -10.87
N SER A 669 38.15 -2.34 -11.40
CA SER A 669 37.98 -3.06 -12.68
C SER A 669 36.91 -4.16 -12.58
N PHE A 670 36.84 -4.85 -11.43
CA PHE A 670 35.81 -5.84 -11.16
C PHE A 670 34.44 -5.19 -10.94
N ALA A 671 34.35 -4.06 -10.25
CA ALA A 671 33.12 -3.30 -10.13
C ALA A 671 32.58 -2.90 -11.51
N ARG A 672 33.45 -2.36 -12.37
CA ARG A 672 33.11 -1.99 -13.75
C ARG A 672 32.53 -3.16 -14.55
N SER A 673 33.08 -4.37 -14.42
CA SER A 673 32.54 -5.54 -15.15
C SER A 673 31.20 -6.06 -14.61
N ARG A 674 30.76 -5.57 -13.45
CA ARG A 674 29.48 -5.92 -12.82
C ARG A 674 28.42 -4.82 -12.95
N ILE A 675 28.75 -3.70 -13.60
CA ILE A 675 27.87 -2.56 -13.83
C ILE A 675 27.63 -2.44 -15.34
N TYR A 676 26.41 -2.07 -15.73
CA TYR A 676 26.07 -1.74 -17.12
C TYR A 676 25.62 -0.27 -17.19
N ASP A 677 26.47 0.60 -17.75
CA ASP A 677 26.29 2.06 -17.73
C ASP A 677 26.72 2.77 -19.03
N GLU A 678 27.00 4.08 -18.98
CA GLU A 678 27.46 4.89 -20.12
C GLU A 678 28.63 4.27 -20.90
N ASP A 679 29.57 3.64 -20.19
CA ASP A 679 30.77 3.08 -20.82
C ASP A 679 30.41 1.93 -21.78
N ASP A 680 29.29 1.24 -21.51
CA ASP A 680 28.78 0.14 -22.34
C ASP A 680 27.78 0.63 -23.40
N ASP A 681 26.91 1.58 -23.04
CA ASP A 681 25.94 2.20 -23.94
C ASP A 681 25.86 3.73 -23.67
N PRO A 682 26.20 4.58 -24.67
CA PRO A 682 26.22 6.03 -24.52
C PRO A 682 24.90 6.69 -24.09
N TYR A 683 23.76 6.01 -24.25
CA TYR A 683 22.45 6.52 -23.85
C TYR A 683 22.15 6.31 -22.36
N LEU A 684 22.96 5.56 -21.64
CA LEU A 684 22.75 5.21 -20.24
C LEU A 684 23.39 6.22 -19.28
N ILE A 685 22.82 6.33 -18.09
CA ILE A 685 23.35 7.19 -17.02
C ILE A 685 24.75 6.71 -16.62
N ARG A 686 25.68 7.64 -16.37
CA ARG A 686 27.02 7.28 -15.88
C ARG A 686 26.96 6.84 -14.42
N VAL A 687 27.73 5.84 -14.02
CA VAL A 687 27.83 5.42 -12.61
C VAL A 687 29.18 5.80 -12.01
N ASP A 688 29.17 6.40 -10.83
CA ASP A 688 30.35 6.60 -9.99
C ASP A 688 30.51 5.43 -9.02
N TYR A 689 31.37 4.47 -9.37
CA TYR A 689 31.72 3.30 -8.57
C TYR A 689 33.12 3.42 -7.92
N THR A 690 33.62 4.65 -7.75
CA THR A 690 34.92 4.89 -7.11
C THR A 690 34.96 4.38 -5.66
N MET A 691 36.17 4.07 -5.19
CA MET A 691 36.40 3.50 -3.86
C MET A 691 35.63 2.18 -3.61
N ALA A 692 35.47 1.35 -4.66
CA ALA A 692 34.97 -0.01 -4.51
C ALA A 692 35.83 -0.79 -3.49
N TYR A 693 35.17 -1.51 -2.58
CA TYR A 693 35.88 -2.24 -1.54
C TYR A 693 36.67 -3.43 -2.11
N VAL A 694 37.91 -3.56 -1.65
CA VAL A 694 38.82 -4.66 -2.07
C VAL A 694 38.35 -6.00 -1.51
N ASP A 695 37.90 -6.00 -0.27
CA ASP A 695 37.38 -7.17 0.43
C ASP A 695 36.03 -6.84 1.11
N ASN A 696 35.40 -7.88 1.64
CA ASN A 696 34.14 -7.76 2.36
C ASN A 696 34.30 -7.25 3.80
N SER A 697 35.52 -7.06 4.33
CA SER A 697 35.75 -6.64 5.72
C SER A 697 35.28 -5.22 5.97
N SER A 698 35.34 -4.35 4.96
CA SER A 698 34.85 -2.97 5.08
C SER A 698 33.33 -2.89 5.24
N VAL A 699 32.58 -3.85 4.70
CA VAL A 699 31.10 -3.90 4.80
C VAL A 699 30.65 -4.75 5.98
N LEU A 700 31.34 -5.86 6.26
CA LEU A 700 31.00 -6.83 7.30
C LEU A 700 31.72 -6.59 8.63
N GLY A 701 32.66 -5.65 8.67
CA GLY A 701 33.50 -5.36 9.82
C GLY A 701 34.29 -6.60 10.30
N PRO A 702 34.33 -6.89 11.62
CA PRO A 702 35.02 -8.06 12.16
C PRO A 702 34.37 -9.40 11.76
N GLY A 703 33.17 -9.37 11.18
CA GLY A 703 32.36 -10.52 10.79
C GLY A 703 32.57 -11.00 9.35
N ILE A 704 33.81 -11.09 8.85
CA ILE A 704 34.12 -11.48 7.46
C ILE A 704 33.45 -12.82 7.03
N HIS A 705 33.22 -13.72 7.98
CA HIS A 705 32.59 -15.03 7.74
C HIS A 705 31.07 -15.02 7.92
N CYS A 706 30.50 -13.92 8.42
CA CYS A 706 29.07 -13.81 8.65
C CYS A 706 28.31 -13.53 7.37
N PRO A 707 27.04 -13.95 7.28
CA PRO A 707 26.15 -13.45 6.24
C PRO A 707 26.04 -11.91 6.35
N PRO A 708 25.78 -11.20 5.25
CA PRO A 708 25.72 -9.75 5.28
C PRO A 708 24.59 -9.27 6.19
N THR A 709 24.80 -8.14 6.86
CA THR A 709 23.91 -7.53 7.90
C THR A 709 23.83 -8.27 9.24
N TRP A 710 24.49 -9.42 9.39
CA TRP A 710 24.57 -10.13 10.66
C TRP A 710 25.66 -9.56 11.53
N GLU A 711 25.45 -9.58 12.85
CA GLU A 711 26.47 -9.12 13.80
C GLU A 711 27.39 -10.25 14.21
N PHE A 712 28.67 -9.94 14.29
CA PHE A 712 29.68 -10.86 14.78
C PHE A 712 29.96 -10.66 16.27
N ASN A 713 29.96 -11.74 17.04
CA ASN A 713 30.40 -11.75 18.43
C ASN A 713 31.02 -13.12 18.78
N GLU A 714 32.25 -13.14 19.33
CA GLU A 714 32.92 -14.34 19.83
C GLU A 714 32.84 -15.56 18.87
N PHE A 715 33.26 -15.36 17.62
CA PHE A 715 33.28 -16.39 16.56
C PHE A 715 31.90 -16.89 16.09
N ASN A 716 30.82 -16.21 16.47
CA ASN A 716 29.47 -16.55 16.07
C ASN A 716 28.80 -15.34 15.41
N CYS A 717 27.91 -15.62 14.46
CA CYS A 717 27.13 -14.62 13.76
C CYS A 717 25.69 -14.65 14.28
N PHE A 718 25.13 -13.49 14.58
CA PHE A 718 23.78 -13.37 15.15
C PHE A 718 22.88 -12.50 14.28
N TYR A 719 21.61 -12.88 14.22
CA TYR A 719 20.55 -12.09 13.62
C TYR A 719 19.30 -12.11 14.50
N TYR A 720 18.66 -10.95 14.62
CA TYR A 720 17.42 -10.79 15.36
C TYR A 720 16.22 -10.81 14.42
N PHE A 721 15.27 -11.69 14.70
CA PHE A 721 14.02 -11.76 14.00
C PHE A 721 12.92 -11.16 14.88
N GLY A 722 12.37 -10.03 14.44
CA GLY A 722 11.28 -9.35 15.15
C GLY A 722 9.92 -10.03 15.02
N ILE A 723 9.81 -11.11 14.24
CA ILE A 723 8.55 -11.79 13.96
C ILE A 723 8.06 -12.63 15.16
N PRO A 724 6.75 -12.68 15.42
CA PRO A 724 6.20 -13.40 16.56
C PRO A 724 6.09 -14.92 16.28
N MET A 725 6.93 -15.72 16.94
CA MET A 725 6.94 -17.20 16.84
C MET A 725 6.95 -17.86 18.22
N SER A 726 6.36 -19.06 18.31
CA SER A 726 6.55 -19.92 19.49
C SER A 726 8.00 -20.40 19.56
N TYR A 727 8.43 -20.94 20.70
CA TYR A 727 9.81 -21.42 20.84
C TYR A 727 10.17 -22.50 19.82
N ASN A 728 9.27 -23.46 19.60
CA ASN A 728 9.47 -24.55 18.65
C ASN A 728 9.50 -24.02 17.21
N GLU A 729 8.57 -23.12 16.84
CA GLU A 729 8.56 -22.48 15.53
C GLU A 729 9.84 -21.68 15.27
N ALA A 730 10.32 -20.91 16.26
CA ALA A 730 11.55 -20.13 16.15
C ALA A 730 12.78 -21.04 15.97
N HIS A 731 12.84 -22.15 16.72
CA HIS A 731 13.89 -23.15 16.60
C HIS A 731 13.92 -23.77 15.20
N GLU A 732 12.76 -24.22 14.70
CA GLU A 732 12.62 -24.75 13.35
C GLU A 732 12.99 -23.70 12.29
N PHE A 733 12.51 -22.46 12.43
CA PHE A 733 12.82 -21.38 11.50
C PHE A 733 14.33 -21.14 11.37
N CYS A 734 15.06 -21.07 12.50
CA CYS A 734 16.51 -20.93 12.44
C CYS A 734 17.16 -22.10 11.69
N LEU A 735 16.72 -23.33 11.92
CA LEU A 735 17.29 -24.53 11.29
C LEU A 735 16.98 -24.60 9.79
N THR A 736 15.71 -24.40 9.39
CA THR A 736 15.23 -24.70 8.04
C THR A 736 15.25 -23.51 7.09
N GLU A 737 15.00 -22.29 7.58
CA GLU A 737 14.94 -21.08 6.74
C GLU A 737 16.25 -20.32 6.72
N VAL A 738 17.03 -20.42 7.79
CA VAL A 738 18.25 -19.63 7.96
C VAL A 738 19.51 -20.50 7.83
N GLY A 739 19.40 -21.81 8.11
CA GLY A 739 20.56 -22.70 8.21
C GLY A 739 21.47 -22.33 9.39
N ALA A 740 20.83 -22.08 10.53
CA ALA A 740 21.40 -21.60 11.79
C ALA A 740 20.74 -22.35 12.97
N ILE A 741 21.17 -22.07 14.20
CA ILE A 741 20.54 -22.58 15.43
C ILE A 741 19.93 -21.42 16.23
N LEU A 742 19.05 -21.72 17.18
CA LEU A 742 18.59 -20.70 18.12
C LEU A 742 19.78 -20.19 18.97
N ALA A 743 19.88 -18.88 19.17
CA ALA A 743 21.07 -18.25 19.73
C ALA A 743 21.34 -18.67 21.17
N THR A 744 22.58 -19.07 21.45
CA THR A 744 23.00 -19.60 22.76
C THR A 744 23.16 -18.49 23.80
N SER A 745 22.70 -18.75 25.03
CA SER A 745 22.74 -17.78 26.13
C SER A 745 24.13 -17.60 26.75
N ARG A 746 25.07 -18.52 26.53
CA ARG A 746 26.41 -18.62 27.16
C ARG A 746 27.12 -17.25 27.24
N SER A 747 27.07 -16.62 28.42
CA SER A 747 27.62 -15.27 28.75
C SER A 747 27.21 -14.08 27.85
N ARG A 748 26.24 -14.25 26.95
CA ARG A 748 25.89 -13.23 25.93
C ARG A 748 24.60 -12.47 26.20
N ILE A 749 23.92 -12.75 27.31
CA ILE A 749 22.59 -12.22 27.60
C ILE A 749 22.59 -10.67 27.63
N ALA A 750 23.61 -10.06 28.24
CA ALA A 750 23.76 -8.61 28.27
C ALA A 750 23.93 -8.02 26.87
N TRP A 751 24.77 -8.64 26.04
CA TRP A 751 24.98 -8.20 24.65
C TRP A 751 23.74 -8.39 23.77
N LEU A 752 23.07 -9.53 23.86
CA LEU A 752 21.82 -9.80 23.12
C LEU A 752 20.72 -8.81 23.48
N THR A 753 20.65 -8.42 24.75
CA THR A 753 19.72 -7.39 25.23
C THR A 753 20.07 -6.01 24.66
N ASP A 754 21.36 -5.65 24.61
CA ASP A 754 21.82 -4.41 23.96
C ASP A 754 21.43 -4.39 22.47
N GLN A 755 21.64 -5.50 21.75
CA GLN A 755 21.23 -5.60 20.34
C GLN A 755 19.72 -5.49 20.15
N MET A 756 18.93 -6.16 20.99
CA MET A 756 17.46 -6.04 20.98
C MET A 756 17.04 -4.57 21.15
N SER A 757 17.74 -3.81 22.01
CA SER A 757 17.45 -2.39 22.22
C SER A 757 17.71 -1.51 21.01
N ARG A 758 18.71 -1.85 20.18
CA ARG A 758 19.07 -1.11 18.97
C ARG A 758 18.14 -1.44 17.80
N TRP A 759 17.66 -2.68 17.73
CA TRP A 759 16.95 -3.18 16.55
C TRP A 759 15.44 -3.14 16.68
N GLN A 760 14.94 -2.99 17.90
CA GLN A 760 13.52 -2.79 18.15
C GLN A 760 13.23 -1.31 18.41
N HIS A 761 12.55 -0.67 17.45
CA HIS A 761 12.32 0.77 17.43
C HIS A 761 11.59 1.31 18.68
N ASN A 762 10.74 0.50 19.32
CA ASN A 762 9.98 0.86 20.52
C ASN A 762 10.54 0.26 21.82
N TYR A 763 11.76 -0.30 21.80
CA TYR A 763 12.34 -0.98 22.96
C TYR A 763 12.40 -0.10 24.20
N ALA A 764 12.89 1.14 24.06
CA ALA A 764 13.05 2.07 25.18
C ALA A 764 11.71 2.43 25.84
N TRP A 765 10.64 2.58 25.04
CA TRP A 765 9.30 2.88 25.55
C TRP A 765 8.70 1.64 26.25
N LEU A 766 8.70 0.49 25.58
CA LEU A 766 8.16 -0.76 26.12
C LEU A 766 8.83 -1.13 27.44
N ASN A 767 10.16 -1.00 27.49
CA ASN A 767 10.91 -1.39 28.66
C ASN A 767 10.72 -0.42 29.83
N ARG A 768 10.63 0.89 29.56
CA ARG A 768 10.42 1.90 30.60
C ARG A 768 9.05 1.79 31.28
N TYR A 769 8.00 1.45 30.54
CA TYR A 769 6.62 1.51 31.03
C TYR A 769 5.92 0.16 31.21
N THR A 770 6.37 -0.91 30.53
CA THR A 770 5.65 -2.19 30.49
C THR A 770 6.52 -3.43 30.75
N TRP A 771 7.85 -3.35 30.63
CA TRP A 771 8.79 -4.45 30.91
C TRP A 771 8.50 -5.76 30.14
N ILE A 772 7.98 -5.65 28.90
CA ILE A 772 7.49 -6.81 28.12
C ILE A 772 8.43 -7.31 27.00
N SER A 773 9.51 -6.60 26.68
CA SER A 773 10.42 -6.98 25.57
C SER A 773 11.18 -8.26 25.89
N ARG A 774 10.86 -9.35 25.20
CA ARG A 774 11.49 -10.67 25.33
C ARG A 774 11.91 -11.19 23.96
N ALA A 775 12.96 -12.00 23.96
CA ALA A 775 13.33 -12.78 22.79
C ALA A 775 13.68 -14.23 23.16
N TRP A 776 13.28 -15.19 22.31
CA TRP A 776 13.70 -16.58 22.46
C TRP A 776 15.20 -16.73 22.21
N ILE A 777 15.82 -17.50 23.10
CA ILE A 777 17.23 -17.90 23.06
C ILE A 777 17.33 -19.34 23.51
N TYR A 778 18.40 -20.03 23.13
CA TYR A 778 18.70 -21.37 23.63
C TYR A 778 19.50 -21.29 24.93
N SER A 779 19.13 -22.12 25.91
CA SER A 779 19.89 -22.31 27.15
C SER A 779 20.15 -23.80 27.39
N GLU A 780 21.34 -24.10 27.91
CA GLU A 780 21.71 -25.46 28.32
C GLU A 780 21.16 -25.83 29.68
N VAL A 781 20.69 -24.84 30.45
CA VAL A 781 20.02 -25.08 31.72
C VAL A 781 18.61 -25.59 31.41
N PRO A 782 18.28 -26.84 31.79
CA PRO A 782 16.97 -27.40 31.52
C PRO A 782 15.91 -26.65 32.33
N LEU A 783 14.93 -26.09 31.62
CA LEU A 783 13.75 -25.46 32.20
C LEU A 783 12.59 -26.43 31.96
N LEU A 784 12.06 -27.03 33.04
CA LEU A 784 11.15 -28.19 32.98
C LEU A 784 9.94 -27.99 32.06
N SER A 785 9.16 -26.93 32.29
CA SER A 785 7.87 -26.68 31.62
C SER A 785 7.82 -25.33 30.90
N GLN A 786 8.96 -24.67 30.77
CA GLN A 786 9.07 -23.30 30.28
C GLN A 786 10.30 -23.20 29.37
N CYS A 787 10.25 -22.27 28.42
CA CYS A 787 11.30 -22.08 27.44
C CYS A 787 12.17 -20.86 27.81
N PRO A 788 13.49 -20.91 27.53
CA PRO A 788 14.40 -19.84 27.88
C PRO A 788 14.19 -18.57 27.04
N THR A 789 14.08 -17.42 27.71
CA THR A 789 14.03 -16.09 27.09
C THR A 789 15.07 -15.15 27.68
N THR A 790 15.49 -14.15 26.91
CA THR A 790 16.21 -13.00 27.44
C THR A 790 15.26 -11.83 27.67
N ARG A 791 15.38 -11.19 28.83
CA ARG A 791 14.70 -9.93 29.19
C ARG A 791 15.62 -9.06 30.02
N ASN A 792 15.90 -7.84 29.58
CA ASN A 792 16.66 -6.84 30.34
C ASN A 792 18.01 -7.33 30.89
N GLY A 793 18.73 -8.17 30.14
CA GLY A 793 20.03 -8.71 30.56
C GLY A 793 19.93 -9.97 31.43
N TRP A 794 18.73 -10.51 31.66
CA TRP A 794 18.50 -11.71 32.47
C TRP A 794 17.90 -12.85 31.64
N LEU A 795 18.25 -14.09 32.01
CA LEU A 795 17.57 -15.29 31.53
C LEU A 795 16.29 -15.48 32.35
N GLU A 796 15.15 -15.58 31.68
CA GLU A 796 13.84 -15.80 32.30
C GLU A 796 13.16 -17.01 31.65
N PRO A 797 12.55 -17.92 32.42
CA PRO A 797 11.73 -18.98 31.87
C PRO A 797 10.34 -18.44 31.49
N TYR A 798 9.84 -18.79 30.30
CA TYR A 798 8.60 -18.24 29.75
C TYR A 798 7.73 -19.33 29.09
N GLU A 799 6.44 -19.09 28.91
CA GLU A 799 5.51 -20.05 28.31
C GLU A 799 5.83 -20.27 26.82
N CYS A 800 6.21 -21.49 26.45
CA CYS A 800 6.75 -21.84 25.12
C CYS A 800 5.81 -21.53 23.95
N GLU A 801 4.49 -21.57 24.19
CA GLU A 801 3.45 -21.29 23.18
C GLU A 801 3.26 -19.79 22.91
N LYS A 802 3.82 -18.91 23.74
CA LYS A 802 3.76 -17.47 23.49
C LYS A 802 4.56 -17.14 22.24
N ARG A 803 4.00 -16.24 21.44
CA ARG A 803 4.65 -15.81 20.20
C ARG A 803 5.41 -14.51 20.45
N ILE A 804 6.74 -14.58 20.42
CA ILE A 804 7.63 -13.44 20.65
C ILE A 804 8.79 -13.48 19.63
N PRO A 805 9.55 -12.37 19.49
CA PRO A 805 10.78 -12.32 18.70
C PRO A 805 11.85 -13.32 19.16
N PHE A 806 12.90 -13.51 18.36
CA PHE A 806 13.97 -14.47 18.67
C PHE A 806 15.30 -14.14 17.99
N PHE A 807 16.37 -14.80 18.43
CA PHE A 807 17.70 -14.69 17.83
C PHE A 807 18.13 -16.02 17.21
N CYS A 808 18.66 -15.97 15.99
CA CYS A 808 19.39 -17.09 15.41
C CYS A 808 20.90 -16.85 15.50
N GLN A 809 21.66 -17.93 15.60
CA GLN A 809 23.12 -17.96 15.67
C GLN A 809 23.67 -18.94 14.63
N LYS A 810 24.70 -18.51 13.90
CA LYS A 810 25.48 -19.36 13.01
C LYS A 810 26.93 -19.44 13.51
N GLY A 811 27.43 -20.67 13.67
CA GLY A 811 28.83 -20.92 14.00
C GLY A 811 29.74 -20.66 12.79
N LYS A 812 31.00 -20.35 13.07
CA LYS A 812 32.05 -20.24 12.07
C LYS A 812 32.36 -21.59 11.39
#